data_AF-A0A2M7KSR6-F1
#
_entry.id   AF-A0A2M7KSR6-F1
#
_cell.length_a   1.000
_cell.length_b   1.000
_cell.length_c   1.000
_cell.angle_alpha   90.00
_cell.angle_beta   90.00
_cell.angle_gamma   90.00
#
_symmetry.space_group_name_H-M   'P 1'
#
loop_
_entity.id
_entity.type
_entity.pdbx_description
1 polymer ?
#
loop_
_entity_poly.entity_id
_entity_poly.type
_entity_poly.pdbx_seq_one_letter_code
_entity_poly.pdbx_strand_id
1 'polypeptide(L)'
;MHRNPSARLCCTVLLSAVLALTVSDAAPDLYPDPGFEGSGEPGNARTGERAGHLEVDAANHWAALGGQLEVEPFARYRVTEWYQARVGRGTFYAPYCYDWDSYEWAFVSAKTVPTTAEWTRSEATFVSPNSTMYVHPLAYIDAENSEGWVDDIVVEKIAEPAQVMAELKAKAAPSEDERRLLGRWCVQQGKVDAARRLMESADGLLRADLATVLARATKDPAQRRPYLVQVAAYGGPTYYQGMQRFGELTADMTAAEKVAVAAEAVQLNPGFDRCAQAARLIITGNVGAGSLATVAEGRAQIRAQRQALDQVLTELPAGSAAAKELLSAMTSLTHSSENLRARQATLGHCRVTLGGQVLDPHTHAIVVPDKATPQEEYAARDLRYHLELVTGREFPIKAEREAGKEPGLFVGKTKLAAAAGVRCDDRGLEGIHLKTVGHSLVLAGNQRGVLYAVYTFLENNLGCRWFTPDCATWPKSGQIKVAALDRRYIPPLEFRAGDYPIARPGAFAVRCRLNGNNHQLDTAQGGRKGVHSLAHTFAALVPPERYFKDHPEYFSLVGGKRQSGYAQLCLTNPDVLKTAIAGVRQWITSMPDMKVFSVSQNDTANYCECDNCRKVAEEEGSQAGPVLRFVNAIADDIAKDSPDVAIETLAYQYTRKPPKLTKPRPNVVICLCSIECCFIHPLGTDPFNKTFVDDIKGWHQICDRLWIWDYIINYAHSICPFPNLYVLKPNIDFFIANGVKGIYEESCYFTKGSELQELRNYIIAKTLWDPTYDTDKAIDEFCAAFYGPAAKPVRDYLNLIHRDTQQDPNLHVQIFTHPKSYIKPEMIAEATRILDQAEAAVKDSPTFLHRVQVARLPLMYAAITLATSGSYVERDGALVMEGGTDGTGLAARFAEIARAEGVTMVSEGGGFEGWLAGVPKATNRTQIEHLGNPALSLDLLPGLGGRIWRMKTAAGRDLIKVFGDPNAYVPTEGGYEEYSGSGYRSPGWREPYKVIGRSDRFVAMEANLSSGLRFTRRVALDAVKPLVTITSTLLNTTNQTQTACLRVHPEFAVRDLAKSTAKVLGADNTWRTITLANPADPQAERDEFLREADLPNGAWAVVDAGADLAIVNRFGKGQVAQALLNRSGKQSRVNLELYSPEVQLTPGKTLTLEHTYEVVATGDVR
;
A
#
# COMPACT_ATOMS: atom_id res chain seq x y z
N MET A 1 1.49 25.82 -90.70
CA MET A 1 2.59 25.51 -91.64
C MET A 1 3.83 25.28 -90.79
N HIS A 2 4.11 24.04 -90.42
CA HIS A 2 5.01 23.09 -91.12
C HIS A 2 6.45 23.21 -90.56
N ARG A 3 7.17 22.14 -90.22
CA ARG A 3 6.98 20.71 -90.49
C ARG A 3 7.98 19.87 -89.67
N ASN A 4 7.48 18.78 -89.10
CA ASN A 4 8.13 17.47 -88.89
C ASN A 4 8.73 16.95 -90.24
N PRO A 5 9.66 15.96 -90.35
CA PRO A 5 9.53 14.62 -89.72
C PRO A 5 10.81 13.75 -89.49
N SER A 6 10.58 12.57 -88.86
CA SER A 6 11.26 11.25 -89.00
C SER A 6 12.63 11.02 -88.31
N ALA A 7 13.03 9.83 -87.82
CA ALA A 7 12.40 8.56 -87.40
C ALA A 7 13.52 7.63 -86.84
N ARG A 8 13.22 6.84 -85.79
CA ARG A 8 13.76 5.49 -85.43
C ARG A 8 15.27 5.24 -85.24
N LEU A 9 15.71 5.02 -83.99
CA LEU A 9 16.12 3.71 -83.38
C LEU A 9 16.57 3.98 -81.91
N CYS A 10 15.66 3.85 -80.94
CA CYS A 10 15.50 2.74 -79.97
C CYS A 10 16.63 2.56 -78.93
N CYS A 11 16.24 2.88 -77.69
CA CYS A 11 16.72 2.41 -76.40
C CYS A 11 17.80 1.33 -76.41
N THR A 12 18.91 1.62 -75.72
CA THR A 12 19.59 0.79 -74.69
C THR A 12 21.05 1.24 -74.64
N VAL A 13 21.41 2.14 -73.71
CA VAL A 13 22.81 2.27 -73.28
C VAL A 13 22.86 1.71 -71.87
N LEU A 14 23.25 0.43 -71.84
CA LEU A 14 23.45 -0.41 -70.67
C LEU A 14 24.92 -0.30 -70.22
N LEU A 15 25.12 -0.33 -68.91
CA LEU A 15 26.28 -0.83 -68.16
C LEU A 15 27.61 -0.04 -68.19
N SER A 16 27.85 0.75 -67.13
CA SER A 16 28.85 0.44 -66.08
C SER A 16 29.32 1.70 -65.32
N ALA A 17 28.47 2.28 -64.48
CA ALA A 17 28.85 3.17 -63.37
C ALA A 17 27.61 3.51 -62.52
N VAL A 18 27.18 2.59 -61.64
CA VAL A 18 26.18 2.89 -60.60
C VAL A 18 26.65 2.25 -59.31
N LEU A 19 27.07 3.09 -58.35
CA LEU A 19 26.86 2.96 -56.89
C LEU A 19 27.85 3.89 -56.15
N ALA A 20 27.52 5.17 -56.07
CA ALA A 20 28.04 6.09 -55.05
C ALA A 20 27.21 7.39 -55.08
N LEU A 21 26.07 7.40 -54.38
CA LEU A 21 25.34 8.64 -54.06
C LEU A 21 24.92 8.62 -52.58
N THR A 22 25.67 9.40 -51.81
CA THR A 22 25.29 10.18 -50.62
C THR A 22 24.38 9.51 -49.58
N VAL A 23 25.02 8.97 -48.54
CA VAL A 23 24.42 8.78 -47.21
C VAL A 23 24.01 10.15 -46.68
N SER A 24 22.70 10.38 -46.53
CA SER A 24 22.17 11.45 -45.67
C SER A 24 22.43 11.02 -44.23
N ASP A 25 23.17 11.80 -43.45
CA ASP A 25 23.21 11.63 -41.99
C ASP A 25 21.77 11.72 -41.46
N ALA A 26 21.19 10.59 -41.09
CA ALA A 26 19.94 10.56 -40.36
C ALA A 26 20.21 11.12 -38.95
N ALA A 27 19.38 12.05 -38.48
CA ALA A 27 19.45 12.50 -37.10
C ALA A 27 19.36 11.28 -36.17
N PRO A 28 20.15 11.23 -35.09
CA PRO A 28 20.14 10.08 -34.19
C PRO A 28 18.74 9.92 -33.59
N ASP A 29 18.24 8.69 -33.65
CA ASP A 29 17.02 8.31 -32.97
C ASP A 29 17.25 8.39 -31.46
N LEU A 30 16.40 9.15 -30.78
CA LEU A 30 16.51 9.41 -29.35
C LEU A 30 15.73 8.39 -28.54
N TYR A 31 14.84 7.61 -29.15
CA TYR A 31 14.08 6.63 -28.37
C TYR A 31 15.02 5.50 -27.88
N PRO A 32 15.07 5.17 -26.58
CA PRO A 32 16.08 4.26 -26.05
C PRO A 32 16.02 2.81 -26.58
N ASP A 33 14.84 2.38 -27.05
CA ASP A 33 14.62 1.04 -27.62
C ASP A 33 13.62 1.10 -28.79
N PRO A 34 14.04 1.60 -29.98
CA PRO A 34 13.17 1.89 -31.13
C PRO A 34 12.31 0.74 -31.61
N GLY A 35 12.87 -0.48 -31.68
CA GLY A 35 12.17 -1.70 -32.10
C GLY A 35 11.63 -2.51 -30.92
N PHE A 36 11.71 -2.00 -29.69
CA PHE A 36 11.38 -2.76 -28.49
C PHE A 36 12.09 -4.12 -28.35
N GLU A 37 13.26 -4.28 -28.97
CA GLU A 37 14.01 -5.54 -28.93
C GLU A 37 14.48 -5.90 -27.51
N GLY A 38 14.62 -4.89 -26.64
CA GLY A 38 14.97 -5.08 -25.23
C GLY A 38 13.80 -4.93 -24.25
N SER A 39 12.60 -4.53 -24.70
CA SER A 39 11.49 -4.14 -23.80
C SER A 39 10.09 -4.55 -24.26
N GLY A 40 9.91 -5.00 -25.50
CA GLY A 40 8.62 -5.37 -26.08
C GLY A 40 8.22 -6.81 -25.85
N GLU A 41 7.04 -7.15 -26.32
CA GLU A 41 6.54 -8.51 -26.38
C GLU A 41 6.90 -9.20 -27.71
N PRO A 42 7.27 -10.48 -27.65
CA PRO A 42 7.70 -11.26 -28.81
C PRO A 42 6.55 -12.02 -29.47
N GLY A 43 6.36 -11.86 -30.78
CA GLY A 43 5.44 -12.67 -31.59
C GLY A 43 4.57 -11.91 -32.58
N ASN A 44 4.29 -10.63 -32.31
CA ASN A 44 3.64 -9.72 -33.25
C ASN A 44 4.49 -8.46 -33.37
N ALA A 45 5.59 -8.56 -34.13
CA ALA A 45 6.52 -7.46 -34.41
C ALA A 45 6.49 -7.10 -35.90
N ARG A 46 6.67 -5.81 -36.21
CA ARG A 46 6.77 -5.34 -37.59
C ARG A 46 8.17 -5.58 -38.13
N THR A 47 9.18 -5.28 -37.32
CA THR A 47 10.58 -5.58 -37.61
C THR A 47 11.20 -6.32 -36.42
N GLY A 48 12.30 -7.02 -36.67
CA GLY A 48 12.96 -7.82 -35.64
C GLY A 48 12.07 -8.91 -35.05
N GLU A 49 12.17 -9.13 -33.73
CA GLU A 49 11.51 -10.26 -33.06
C GLU A 49 10.47 -9.83 -32.01
N ARG A 50 10.44 -8.55 -31.63
CA ARG A 50 9.60 -8.01 -30.55
C ARG A 50 8.97 -6.68 -30.92
N ALA A 51 7.86 -6.34 -30.28
CA ALA A 51 7.23 -5.04 -30.40
C ALA A 51 6.59 -4.64 -29.07
N GLY A 52 6.49 -3.36 -28.78
CA GLY A 52 5.79 -2.88 -27.59
C GLY A 52 4.34 -3.31 -27.60
N HIS A 53 3.83 -3.84 -26.49
CA HIS A 53 2.46 -4.33 -26.38
C HIS A 53 1.75 -3.75 -25.16
N LEU A 54 0.48 -3.39 -25.32
CA LEU A 54 -0.37 -2.87 -24.25
C LEU A 54 -1.78 -3.43 -24.42
N GLU A 55 -2.27 -4.14 -23.41
CA GLU A 55 -3.61 -4.75 -23.39
C GLU A 55 -4.39 -4.33 -22.15
N VAL A 56 -5.71 -4.25 -22.31
CA VAL A 56 -6.66 -3.98 -21.24
C VAL A 56 -7.94 -4.77 -21.46
N ASP A 57 -8.16 -5.76 -20.62
CA ASP A 57 -9.38 -6.58 -20.67
C ASP A 57 -10.54 -5.93 -19.93
N ALA A 58 -10.33 -5.48 -18.69
CA ALA A 58 -11.32 -4.82 -17.85
C ALA A 58 -11.15 -3.29 -17.85
N ALA A 59 -12.23 -2.55 -17.63
CA ALA A 59 -12.22 -1.09 -17.69
C ALA A 59 -11.13 -0.50 -16.78
N ASN A 60 -10.11 0.09 -17.41
CA ASN A 60 -8.99 0.72 -16.75
C ASN A 60 -8.84 2.15 -17.27
N HIS A 61 -8.61 3.08 -16.36
CA HIS A 61 -8.53 4.49 -16.69
C HIS A 61 -7.29 4.84 -17.51
N TRP A 62 -6.12 4.23 -17.21
CA TRP A 62 -4.87 4.63 -17.86
C TRP A 62 -3.77 3.56 -17.77
N ALA A 63 -3.11 3.28 -18.89
CA ALA A 63 -1.78 2.67 -18.94
C ALA A 63 -1.04 3.14 -20.19
N ALA A 64 0.28 3.04 -20.18
CA ALA A 64 1.12 3.48 -21.29
C ALA A 64 2.46 2.75 -21.32
N LEU A 65 3.02 2.59 -22.52
CA LEU A 65 4.40 2.17 -22.76
C LEU A 65 5.32 3.38 -22.86
N GLY A 66 6.61 3.21 -22.59
CA GLY A 66 7.58 4.31 -22.65
C GLY A 66 7.56 5.18 -21.39
N GLY A 67 8.14 6.37 -21.48
CA GLY A 67 8.39 7.20 -20.32
C GLY A 67 9.02 8.54 -20.68
N GLN A 68 9.81 9.10 -19.76
CA GLN A 68 10.48 10.37 -19.99
C GLN A 68 11.67 10.19 -20.95
N LEU A 69 11.70 11.05 -21.96
CA LEU A 69 12.79 11.19 -22.90
C LEU A 69 13.48 12.54 -22.69
N GLU A 70 14.81 12.55 -22.64
CA GLU A 70 15.59 13.81 -22.62
C GLU A 70 15.46 14.53 -23.96
N VAL A 71 15.10 15.81 -23.90
CA VAL A 71 14.89 16.65 -25.08
C VAL A 71 15.44 18.04 -24.84
N GLU A 72 15.80 18.73 -25.90
CA GLU A 72 16.15 20.14 -25.81
C GLU A 72 14.87 20.98 -25.65
N PRO A 73 14.80 21.82 -24.61
CA PRO A 73 13.66 22.71 -24.41
C PRO A 73 13.36 23.53 -25.67
N PHE A 74 12.09 23.60 -26.04
CA PHE A 74 11.54 24.38 -27.16
C PHE A 74 11.89 23.88 -28.56
N ALA A 75 12.70 22.84 -28.70
CA ALA A 75 12.93 22.18 -29.98
C ALA A 75 11.71 21.34 -30.39
N ARG A 76 11.53 21.15 -31.71
CA ARG A 76 10.48 20.28 -32.22
C ARG A 76 11.06 18.92 -32.54
N TYR A 77 10.37 17.91 -32.03
CA TYR A 77 10.67 16.52 -32.28
C TYR A 77 9.54 15.91 -33.10
N ARG A 78 9.92 14.96 -33.96
CA ARG A 78 9.01 14.06 -34.63
C ARG A 78 9.16 12.70 -34.00
N VAL A 79 8.04 12.10 -33.67
CA VAL A 79 7.93 10.67 -33.36
C VAL A 79 7.22 10.00 -34.53
N THR A 80 7.86 9.01 -35.15
CA THR A 80 7.20 8.12 -36.10
C THR A 80 7.29 6.72 -35.58
N GLU A 81 6.22 5.97 -35.66
CA GLU A 81 6.16 4.58 -35.21
C GLU A 81 5.17 3.82 -36.09
N TRP A 82 5.16 2.51 -35.95
CA TRP A 82 4.15 1.66 -36.54
C TRP A 82 3.34 1.01 -35.42
N TYR A 83 2.02 0.95 -35.58
CA TYR A 83 1.16 0.31 -34.62
C TYR A 83 0.18 -0.65 -35.28
N GLN A 84 -0.29 -1.60 -34.50
CA GLN A 84 -1.45 -2.44 -34.80
C GLN A 84 -2.33 -2.44 -33.56
N ALA A 85 -3.66 -2.35 -33.68
CA ALA A 85 -4.51 -2.27 -32.51
C ALA A 85 -5.88 -2.90 -32.72
N ARG A 86 -6.47 -3.41 -31.65
CA ARG A 86 -7.88 -3.76 -31.53
C ARG A 86 -8.46 -2.95 -30.40
N VAL A 87 -9.28 -1.95 -30.70
CA VAL A 87 -9.89 -1.06 -29.71
C VAL A 87 -11.34 -1.48 -29.49
N GLY A 88 -11.65 -1.89 -28.26
CA GLY A 88 -12.99 -2.25 -27.80
C GLY A 88 -13.79 -1.01 -27.39
N ARG A 89 -13.68 -0.61 -26.12
CA ARG A 89 -14.24 0.63 -25.57
C ARG A 89 -13.10 1.51 -25.06
N GLY A 90 -13.27 2.83 -25.11
CA GLY A 90 -12.25 3.81 -24.68
C GLY A 90 -11.45 4.36 -25.85
N THR A 91 -10.27 4.91 -25.55
CA THR A 91 -9.38 5.48 -26.58
C THR A 91 -7.97 4.95 -26.42
N PHE A 92 -7.42 4.37 -27.48
CA PHE A 92 -5.99 4.05 -27.59
C PHE A 92 -5.26 5.15 -28.36
N TYR A 93 -3.98 5.30 -28.09
CA TYR A 93 -3.11 6.29 -28.70
C TYR A 93 -1.79 5.68 -29.10
N ALA A 94 -1.31 6.03 -30.28
CA ALA A 94 0.02 5.71 -30.77
C ALA A 94 0.48 6.88 -31.66
N PRO A 95 1.31 7.83 -31.19
CA PRO A 95 1.83 7.94 -29.83
C PRO A 95 0.95 8.84 -28.96
N TYR A 96 1.22 8.85 -27.66
CA TYR A 96 0.74 9.83 -26.69
C TYR A 96 1.92 10.54 -26.03
N CYS A 97 2.19 11.78 -26.43
CA CYS A 97 3.24 12.60 -25.86
C CYS A 97 2.63 13.71 -25.00
N TYR A 98 3.20 13.99 -23.84
CA TYR A 98 2.79 15.13 -23.01
C TYR A 98 3.90 15.61 -22.07
N ASP A 99 3.72 16.82 -21.56
CA ASP A 99 4.49 17.35 -20.44
C ASP A 99 3.54 18.06 -19.46
N TRP A 100 4.06 18.76 -18.46
CA TRP A 100 3.26 19.45 -17.47
C TRP A 100 3.28 20.96 -17.69
N ASP A 101 2.10 21.58 -17.62
CA ASP A 101 2.03 23.02 -17.35
C ASP A 101 2.16 23.28 -15.83
N SER A 102 1.70 24.43 -15.35
CA SER A 102 1.74 24.73 -13.91
C SER A 102 0.80 23.86 -13.07
N TYR A 103 -0.20 23.22 -13.68
CA TYR A 103 -1.32 22.58 -13.00
C TYR A 103 -1.66 21.18 -13.53
N GLU A 104 -1.64 20.92 -14.84
CA GLU A 104 -2.10 19.65 -15.42
C GLU A 104 -1.24 19.18 -16.61
N TRP A 105 -1.59 18.00 -17.17
CA TRP A 105 -0.99 17.51 -18.40
C TRP A 105 -1.29 18.49 -19.54
N ALA A 106 -0.23 18.90 -20.24
CA ALA A 106 -0.28 19.88 -21.32
C ALA A 106 0.76 19.54 -22.38
N PHE A 107 0.86 20.38 -23.42
CA PHE A 107 1.78 20.17 -24.54
C PHE A 107 1.52 18.81 -25.22
N VAL A 108 0.24 18.43 -25.26
CA VAL A 108 -0.17 17.07 -25.62
C VAL A 108 -0.10 16.92 -27.13
N SER A 109 0.63 15.90 -27.58
CA SER A 109 0.62 15.43 -28.96
C SER A 109 0.23 13.96 -28.95
N ALA A 110 -1.05 13.70 -29.24
CA ALA A 110 -1.63 12.38 -29.17
C ALA A 110 -2.31 12.01 -30.48
N LYS A 111 -2.13 10.77 -30.92
CA LYS A 111 -2.78 10.22 -32.12
C LYS A 111 -3.67 9.05 -31.71
N THR A 112 -4.98 9.28 -31.73
CA THR A 112 -5.96 8.22 -31.49
C THR A 112 -5.84 7.15 -32.56
N VAL A 113 -5.77 5.89 -32.15
CA VAL A 113 -5.66 4.77 -33.08
C VAL A 113 -7.00 4.03 -33.23
N PRO A 114 -7.44 3.75 -34.47
CA PRO A 114 -8.55 2.84 -34.71
C PRO A 114 -8.08 1.38 -34.64
N THR A 115 -9.05 0.46 -34.57
CA THR A 115 -8.80 -0.96 -34.78
C THR A 115 -8.23 -1.20 -36.18
N THR A 116 -7.03 -1.78 -36.26
CA THR A 116 -6.36 -2.22 -37.48
C THR A 116 -5.66 -3.55 -37.24
N ALA A 117 -5.82 -4.49 -38.18
CA ALA A 117 -5.10 -5.76 -38.19
C ALA A 117 -3.76 -5.67 -38.93
N GLU A 118 -3.53 -4.60 -39.70
CA GLU A 118 -2.26 -4.36 -40.40
C GLU A 118 -1.46 -3.27 -39.67
N TRP A 119 -0.13 -3.46 -39.63
CA TRP A 119 0.80 -2.45 -39.14
C TRP A 119 0.62 -1.15 -39.91
N THR A 120 0.23 -0.12 -39.19
CA THR A 120 -0.09 1.20 -39.72
C THR A 120 0.88 2.20 -39.15
N ARG A 121 1.46 3.05 -40.01
CA ARG A 121 2.38 4.09 -39.56
C ARG A 121 1.61 5.22 -38.87
N SER A 122 2.08 5.62 -37.69
CA SER A 122 1.69 6.85 -37.03
C SER A 122 2.84 7.84 -37.01
N GLU A 123 2.49 9.12 -36.99
CA GLU A 123 3.43 10.22 -36.86
C GLU A 123 2.80 11.32 -36.02
N ALA A 124 3.56 11.81 -35.04
CA ALA A 124 3.22 13.01 -34.29
C ALA A 124 4.45 13.91 -34.16
N THR A 125 4.22 15.19 -33.90
CA THR A 125 5.29 16.11 -33.54
C THR A 125 4.98 16.74 -32.21
N PHE A 126 6.00 16.99 -31.40
CA PHE A 126 5.84 17.60 -30.09
C PHE A 126 6.93 18.63 -29.82
N VAL A 127 6.64 19.52 -28.86
CA VAL A 127 7.57 20.54 -28.35
C VAL A 127 7.37 20.58 -26.84
N SER A 128 8.43 20.32 -26.06
CA SER A 128 8.40 20.47 -24.61
C SER A 128 9.06 21.80 -24.21
N PRO A 129 8.55 22.53 -23.19
CA PRO A 129 9.26 23.67 -22.60
C PRO A 129 10.35 23.26 -21.59
N ASN A 130 10.45 21.98 -21.23
CA ASN A 130 11.38 21.44 -20.24
C ASN A 130 12.46 20.60 -20.93
N SER A 131 13.44 20.11 -20.16
CA SER A 131 14.52 19.23 -20.66
C SER A 131 14.09 17.77 -20.83
N THR A 132 12.80 17.48 -20.64
CA THR A 132 12.24 16.13 -20.74
C THR A 132 10.83 16.18 -21.33
N MET A 133 10.45 15.16 -22.09
CA MET A 133 9.08 14.95 -22.58
C MET A 133 8.63 13.54 -22.21
N TYR A 134 7.40 13.34 -21.74
CA TYR A 134 6.84 11.99 -21.69
C TYR A 134 6.44 11.59 -23.10
N VAL A 135 7.09 10.54 -23.63
CA VAL A 135 6.81 9.97 -24.94
C VAL A 135 6.33 8.56 -24.71
N HIS A 136 5.03 8.35 -24.90
CA HIS A 136 4.42 7.04 -24.82
C HIS A 136 4.07 6.53 -26.22
N PRO A 137 4.82 5.58 -26.78
CA PRO A 137 4.53 5.03 -28.10
C PRO A 137 3.17 4.32 -28.18
N LEU A 138 2.66 3.86 -27.04
CA LEU A 138 1.32 3.31 -26.95
C LEU A 138 0.72 3.66 -25.59
N ALA A 139 -0.53 4.13 -25.57
CA ALA A 139 -1.24 4.44 -24.33
C ALA A 139 -2.76 4.27 -24.52
N TYR A 140 -3.51 4.15 -23.43
CA TYR A 140 -4.97 4.21 -23.47
C TYR A 140 -5.58 5.04 -22.35
N ILE A 141 -6.77 5.59 -22.60
CA ILE A 141 -7.63 6.22 -21.60
C ILE A 141 -9.00 5.56 -21.58
N ASP A 142 -9.49 5.25 -20.37
CA ASP A 142 -10.81 4.67 -20.09
C ASP A 142 -11.15 3.49 -21.01
N ALA A 143 -10.17 2.61 -21.18
CA ALA A 143 -10.23 1.54 -22.15
C ALA A 143 -10.58 0.19 -21.52
N GLU A 144 -11.25 -0.63 -22.32
CA GLU A 144 -11.73 -1.97 -21.98
C GLU A 144 -11.74 -2.83 -23.25
N ASN A 145 -11.42 -4.12 -23.12
CA ASN A 145 -11.29 -5.07 -24.23
C ASN A 145 -10.48 -4.52 -25.41
N SER A 146 -9.36 -3.87 -25.11
CA SER A 146 -8.55 -3.19 -26.10
C SER A 146 -7.09 -3.63 -26.01
N GLU A 147 -6.42 -3.71 -27.14
CA GLU A 147 -5.09 -4.28 -27.29
C GLU A 147 -4.36 -3.50 -28.38
N GLY A 148 -3.06 -3.25 -28.19
CA GLY A 148 -2.26 -2.54 -29.16
C GLY A 148 -0.81 -3.00 -29.14
N TRP A 149 -0.20 -2.98 -30.32
CA TRP A 149 1.18 -3.28 -30.59
C TRP A 149 1.82 -2.07 -31.25
N VAL A 150 3.08 -1.78 -30.94
CA VAL A 150 3.85 -0.65 -31.49
C VAL A 150 5.30 -1.05 -31.74
N ASP A 151 5.89 -0.58 -32.83
CA ASP A 151 7.23 -0.96 -33.28
C ASP A 151 7.85 0.15 -34.16
N ASP A 152 9.16 0.07 -34.41
CA ASP A 152 9.93 0.99 -35.27
C ASP A 152 9.75 2.47 -34.89
N ILE A 153 9.88 2.78 -33.61
CA ILE A 153 9.77 4.15 -33.10
C ILE A 153 11.04 4.91 -33.43
N VAL A 154 10.90 6.00 -34.16
CA VAL A 154 11.97 6.96 -34.38
C VAL A 154 11.56 8.28 -33.76
N VAL A 155 12.32 8.75 -32.77
CA VAL A 155 12.21 10.09 -32.21
C VAL A 155 13.40 10.93 -32.65
N GLU A 156 13.15 11.92 -33.49
CA GLU A 156 14.20 12.75 -34.08
C GLU A 156 13.90 14.24 -33.88
N LYS A 157 14.95 15.02 -33.65
CA LYS A 157 14.86 16.48 -33.62
C LYS A 157 14.73 17.01 -35.05
N ILE A 158 13.62 17.68 -35.35
CA ILE A 158 13.34 18.18 -36.70
C ILE A 158 13.40 19.71 -36.84
N ALA A 159 13.41 20.46 -35.74
CA ALA A 159 13.57 21.92 -35.77
C ALA A 159 14.21 22.46 -34.49
N GLU A 160 15.06 23.47 -34.66
CA GLU A 160 15.73 24.17 -33.56
C GLU A 160 14.76 25.10 -32.80
N PRO A 161 14.97 25.33 -31.49
CA PRO A 161 14.12 26.21 -30.69
C PRO A 161 13.82 27.57 -31.34
N ALA A 162 14.83 28.21 -31.92
CA ALA A 162 14.67 29.50 -32.57
C ALA A 162 13.74 29.45 -33.81
N GLN A 163 13.77 28.35 -34.56
CA GLN A 163 12.92 28.13 -35.73
C GLN A 163 11.47 27.89 -35.29
N VAL A 164 11.25 26.99 -34.34
CA VAL A 164 9.93 26.70 -33.77
C VAL A 164 9.28 27.97 -33.22
N MET A 165 10.02 28.74 -32.43
CA MET A 165 9.50 29.98 -31.83
C MET A 165 9.27 31.09 -32.86
N ALA A 166 9.97 31.10 -33.99
CA ALA A 166 9.70 32.03 -35.09
C ALA A 166 8.39 31.66 -35.81
N GLU A 167 8.18 30.37 -36.09
CA GLU A 167 6.94 29.85 -36.69
C GLU A 167 5.72 30.12 -35.81
N LEU A 168 5.81 29.83 -34.51
CA LEU A 168 4.71 30.06 -33.57
C LEU A 168 4.34 31.54 -33.46
N LYS A 169 5.31 32.46 -33.56
CA LYS A 169 5.05 33.91 -33.57
C LYS A 169 4.41 34.40 -34.87
N ALA A 170 4.71 33.75 -35.99
CA ALA A 170 4.15 34.09 -37.30
C ALA A 170 2.72 33.54 -37.49
N LYS A 171 2.33 32.55 -36.68
CA LYS A 171 0.99 31.93 -36.73
C LYS A 171 -0.08 32.94 -36.31
N ALA A 172 -1.07 33.16 -37.18
CA ALA A 172 -2.14 34.13 -36.94
C ALA A 172 -3.02 33.79 -35.71
N ALA A 173 -3.20 32.50 -35.42
CA ALA A 173 -3.99 32.02 -34.29
C ALA A 173 -3.31 30.78 -33.66
N PRO A 174 -2.39 30.96 -32.70
CA PRO A 174 -1.80 29.84 -31.97
C PRO A 174 -2.80 29.22 -30.99
N SER A 175 -2.72 27.89 -30.83
CA SER A 175 -3.44 27.11 -29.81
C SER A 175 -3.05 27.52 -28.40
N GLU A 176 -3.76 27.01 -27.38
CA GLU A 176 -3.41 27.31 -25.99
C GLU A 176 -2.00 26.83 -25.63
N ASP A 177 -1.63 25.60 -26.00
CA ASP A 177 -0.29 25.06 -25.71
C ASP A 177 0.82 25.79 -26.45
N GLU A 178 0.58 26.22 -27.70
CA GLU A 178 1.51 27.08 -28.42
C GLU A 178 1.68 28.43 -27.72
N ARG A 179 0.60 28.99 -27.15
CA ARG A 179 0.67 30.20 -26.31
C ARG A 179 1.40 29.95 -24.99
N ARG A 180 1.20 28.79 -24.34
CA ARG A 180 1.97 28.36 -23.14
C ARG A 180 3.47 28.28 -23.44
N LEU A 181 3.85 27.71 -24.58
CA LEU A 181 5.24 27.62 -25.06
C LEU A 181 5.83 29.01 -25.30
N LEU A 182 5.12 29.86 -26.06
CA LEU A 182 5.56 31.24 -26.33
C LEU A 182 5.74 32.05 -25.04
N GLY A 183 4.86 31.88 -24.06
CA GLY A 183 4.94 32.54 -22.76
C GLY A 183 6.19 32.15 -21.98
N ARG A 184 6.43 30.83 -21.84
CA ARG A 184 7.63 30.30 -21.17
C ARG A 184 8.91 30.71 -21.89
N TRP A 185 8.94 30.62 -23.22
CA TRP A 185 10.06 31.09 -24.03
C TRP A 185 10.34 32.58 -23.80
N CYS A 186 9.30 33.43 -23.82
CA CYS A 186 9.47 34.86 -23.59
C CYS A 186 10.05 35.13 -22.21
N VAL A 187 9.60 34.42 -21.16
CA VAL A 187 10.16 34.55 -19.81
C VAL A 187 11.62 34.08 -19.75
N GLN A 188 11.95 32.94 -20.33
CA GLN A 188 13.33 32.41 -20.37
C GLN A 188 14.30 33.38 -21.09
N GLN A 189 13.82 34.06 -22.13
CA GLN A 189 14.59 35.06 -22.89
C GLN A 189 14.58 36.46 -22.24
N GLY A 190 14.04 36.62 -21.03
CA GLY A 190 13.93 37.91 -20.33
C GLY A 190 12.92 38.90 -20.96
N LYS A 191 12.08 38.46 -21.90
CA LYS A 191 11.07 39.27 -22.60
C LYS A 191 9.73 39.26 -21.86
N VAL A 192 9.75 39.70 -20.60
CA VAL A 192 8.60 39.64 -19.67
C VAL A 192 7.36 40.35 -20.21
N ASP A 193 7.50 41.52 -20.86
CA ASP A 193 6.36 42.25 -21.42
C ASP A 193 5.65 41.50 -22.56
N ALA A 194 6.38 40.68 -23.32
CA ALA A 194 5.78 39.84 -24.36
C ALA A 194 4.97 38.69 -23.75
N ALA A 195 5.50 38.05 -22.69
CA ALA A 195 4.77 37.04 -21.92
C ALA A 195 3.53 37.64 -21.23
N ARG A 196 3.63 38.87 -20.71
CA ARG A 196 2.48 39.59 -20.12
C ARG A 196 1.36 39.80 -21.13
N ARG A 197 1.66 40.26 -22.36
CA ARG A 197 0.65 40.42 -23.41
C ARG A 197 -0.03 39.10 -23.80
N LEU A 198 0.71 37.98 -23.77
CA LEU A 198 0.13 36.65 -24.00
C LEU A 198 -0.83 36.25 -22.87
N MET A 199 -0.47 36.53 -21.62
CA MET A 199 -1.37 36.32 -20.47
C MET A 199 -2.62 37.22 -20.55
N GLU A 200 -2.47 38.50 -20.86
CA GLU A 200 -3.57 39.47 -20.92
C GLU A 200 -4.61 39.16 -22.00
N SER A 201 -4.19 38.49 -23.08
CA SER A 201 -5.07 38.01 -24.17
C SER A 201 -5.62 36.60 -23.95
N ALA A 202 -5.25 35.92 -22.86
CA ALA A 202 -5.77 34.61 -22.49
C ALA A 202 -6.96 34.70 -21.53
N ASP A 203 -7.60 33.55 -21.29
CA ASP A 203 -8.66 33.34 -20.30
C ASP A 203 -8.49 31.94 -19.66
N GLY A 204 -9.29 31.63 -18.64
CA GLY A 204 -9.34 30.33 -17.97
C GLY A 204 -7.97 29.81 -17.50
N LEU A 205 -7.74 28.51 -17.66
CA LEU A 205 -6.52 27.85 -17.23
C LEU A 205 -5.26 28.43 -17.90
N LEU A 206 -5.31 28.74 -19.20
CA LEU A 206 -4.17 29.31 -19.93
C LEU A 206 -3.68 30.61 -19.27
N ARG A 207 -4.61 31.47 -18.85
CA ARG A 207 -4.27 32.71 -18.15
C ARG A 207 -3.68 32.45 -16.77
N ALA A 208 -4.25 31.53 -16.02
CA ALA A 208 -3.72 31.13 -14.71
C ALA A 208 -2.29 30.54 -14.83
N ASP A 209 -2.03 29.71 -15.84
CA ASP A 209 -0.71 29.12 -16.11
C ASP A 209 0.33 30.19 -16.47
N LEU A 210 0.03 31.05 -17.45
CA LEU A 210 0.95 32.12 -17.86
C LEU A 210 1.24 33.12 -16.72
N ALA A 211 0.21 33.44 -15.93
CA ALA A 211 0.38 34.24 -14.72
C ALA A 211 1.28 33.54 -13.69
N THR A 212 1.19 32.21 -13.56
CA THR A 212 2.05 31.41 -12.67
C THR A 212 3.51 31.46 -13.12
N VAL A 213 3.77 31.30 -14.42
CA VAL A 213 5.11 31.40 -15.02
C VAL A 213 5.70 32.79 -14.77
N LEU A 214 4.92 33.85 -15.00
CA LEU A 214 5.32 35.24 -14.75
C LEU A 214 5.57 35.50 -13.24
N ALA A 215 4.71 34.98 -12.37
CA ALA A 215 4.85 35.12 -10.94
C ALA A 215 6.15 34.44 -10.45
N ARG A 216 6.43 33.21 -10.91
CA ARG A 216 7.63 32.45 -10.55
C ARG A 216 8.91 33.15 -11.00
N ALA A 217 8.89 33.82 -12.15
CA ALA A 217 10.03 34.60 -12.65
C ALA A 217 10.24 35.94 -11.93
N THR A 218 9.24 36.42 -11.18
CA THR A 218 9.28 37.73 -10.51
C THR A 218 9.71 37.60 -9.05
N LYS A 219 10.93 38.05 -8.74
CA LYS A 219 11.47 37.99 -7.38
C LYS A 219 10.89 39.06 -6.45
N ASP A 220 10.63 40.26 -6.95
CA ASP A 220 10.07 41.37 -6.19
C ASP A 220 8.58 41.11 -5.85
N PRO A 221 8.20 41.00 -4.57
CA PRO A 221 6.81 40.73 -4.18
C PRO A 221 5.81 41.77 -4.70
N ALA A 222 6.20 43.04 -4.76
CA ALA A 222 5.31 44.11 -5.22
C ALA A 222 4.97 43.97 -6.72
N GLN A 223 5.97 43.56 -7.52
CA GLN A 223 5.80 43.31 -8.95
C GLN A 223 5.16 41.95 -9.23
N ARG A 224 5.27 40.98 -8.30
CA ARG A 224 4.67 39.65 -8.42
C ARG A 224 3.16 39.68 -8.15
N ARG A 225 2.69 40.54 -7.23
CA ARG A 225 1.30 40.62 -6.79
C ARG A 225 0.27 40.66 -7.94
N PRO A 226 0.41 41.50 -8.98
CA PRO A 226 -0.57 41.52 -10.07
C PRO A 226 -0.73 40.17 -10.78
N TYR A 227 0.34 39.39 -10.90
CA TYR A 227 0.25 38.05 -11.48
C TYR A 227 -0.45 37.06 -10.54
N LEU A 228 -0.24 37.17 -9.23
CA LEU A 228 -0.96 36.34 -8.26
C LEU A 228 -2.47 36.61 -8.27
N VAL A 229 -2.87 37.87 -8.50
CA VAL A 229 -4.28 38.24 -8.71
C VAL A 229 -4.84 37.53 -9.94
N GLN A 230 -4.09 37.48 -11.06
CA GLN A 230 -4.50 36.73 -12.24
C GLN A 230 -4.56 35.21 -11.96
N VAL A 231 -3.59 34.65 -11.24
CA VAL A 231 -3.62 33.22 -10.85
C VAL A 231 -4.91 32.89 -10.10
N ALA A 232 -5.28 33.70 -9.10
CA ALA A 232 -6.51 33.49 -8.35
C ALA A 232 -7.78 33.78 -9.18
N ALA A 233 -7.78 34.86 -9.97
CA ALA A 233 -8.95 35.31 -10.75
C ALA A 233 -9.37 34.33 -11.85
N TYR A 234 -8.45 33.50 -12.30
CA TYR A 234 -8.71 32.48 -13.31
C TYR A 234 -8.65 31.05 -12.75
N GLY A 235 -8.77 30.93 -11.42
CA GLY A 235 -9.03 29.66 -10.75
C GLY A 235 -7.80 28.80 -10.46
N GLY A 236 -6.58 29.31 -10.59
CA GLY A 236 -5.31 28.59 -10.35
C GLY A 236 -5.34 27.63 -9.15
N PRO A 237 -5.71 28.09 -7.95
CA PRO A 237 -5.82 27.25 -6.75
C PRO A 237 -6.78 26.06 -6.82
N THR A 238 -7.73 26.06 -7.77
CA THR A 238 -8.73 25.00 -7.95
C THR A 238 -8.26 23.86 -8.86
N TYR A 239 -7.21 24.07 -9.64
CA TYR A 239 -6.66 23.03 -10.53
C TYR A 239 -5.75 22.08 -9.75
N TYR A 240 -5.33 20.99 -10.41
CA TYR A 240 -4.44 20.01 -9.81
C TYR A 240 -3.15 20.67 -9.31
N GLN A 241 -2.74 20.34 -8.08
CA GLN A 241 -1.66 21.00 -7.32
C GLN A 241 -1.79 22.54 -7.12
N GLY A 242 -2.94 23.13 -7.44
CA GLY A 242 -3.10 24.59 -7.50
C GLY A 242 -2.81 25.31 -6.19
N MET A 243 -3.36 24.82 -5.08
CA MET A 243 -3.09 25.39 -3.74
C MET A 243 -1.63 25.24 -3.31
N GLN A 244 -0.96 24.15 -3.69
CA GLN A 244 0.46 23.97 -3.42
C GLN A 244 1.29 25.01 -4.18
N ARG A 245 1.07 25.17 -5.49
CA ARG A 245 1.75 26.18 -6.32
C ARG A 245 1.49 27.59 -5.85
N PHE A 246 0.24 27.91 -5.50
CA PHE A 246 -0.07 29.21 -4.92
C PHE A 246 0.63 29.43 -3.57
N GLY A 247 0.75 28.39 -2.75
CA GLY A 247 1.53 28.39 -1.51
C GLY A 247 3.01 28.72 -1.74
N GLU A 248 3.65 28.07 -2.73
CA GLU A 248 5.04 28.31 -3.14
C GLU A 248 5.26 29.77 -3.57
N LEU A 249 4.37 30.30 -4.42
CA LEU A 249 4.45 31.67 -4.96
C LEU A 249 4.20 32.77 -3.91
N THR A 250 3.59 32.41 -2.79
CA THR A 250 3.18 33.32 -1.71
C THR A 250 3.87 33.01 -0.39
N ALA A 251 4.95 32.23 -0.39
CA ALA A 251 5.62 31.78 0.83
C ALA A 251 6.14 32.94 1.70
N ASP A 252 6.46 34.08 1.09
CA ASP A 252 6.94 35.32 1.70
C ASP A 252 5.83 36.33 2.03
N MET A 253 4.57 36.03 1.69
CA MET A 253 3.44 36.93 1.93
C MET A 253 2.73 36.60 3.25
N THR A 254 2.32 37.65 3.96
CA THR A 254 1.42 37.54 5.12
C THR A 254 0.04 37.03 4.69
N ALA A 255 -0.71 36.48 5.64
CA ALA A 255 -2.09 36.05 5.39
C ALA A 255 -2.98 37.20 4.87
N ALA A 256 -2.77 38.42 5.39
CA ALA A 256 -3.53 39.61 4.95
C ALA A 256 -3.25 39.95 3.47
N GLU A 257 -2.01 39.81 3.01
CA GLU A 257 -1.66 40.07 1.62
C GLU A 257 -2.21 38.99 0.67
N LYS A 258 -2.18 37.72 1.07
CA LYS A 258 -2.81 36.62 0.29
C LYS A 258 -4.32 36.82 0.16
N VAL A 259 -4.94 37.24 1.25
CA VAL A 259 -6.36 37.58 1.30
C VAL A 259 -6.68 38.78 0.40
N ALA A 260 -5.83 39.80 0.38
CA ALA A 260 -6.00 40.94 -0.53
C ALA A 260 -5.88 40.52 -2.01
N VAL A 261 -4.96 39.60 -2.34
CA VAL A 261 -4.89 39.00 -3.69
C VAL A 261 -6.20 38.30 -4.06
N ALA A 262 -6.79 37.52 -3.15
CA ALA A 262 -8.08 36.87 -3.39
C ALA A 262 -9.22 37.88 -3.58
N ALA A 263 -9.20 38.99 -2.83
CA ALA A 263 -10.20 40.06 -2.98
C ALA A 263 -10.12 40.75 -4.34
N GLU A 264 -8.91 41.18 -4.74
CA GLU A 264 -8.67 41.78 -6.05
C GLU A 264 -9.00 40.81 -7.19
N ALA A 265 -8.78 39.50 -7.00
CA ALA A 265 -9.10 38.48 -7.98
C ALA A 265 -10.62 38.37 -8.24
N VAL A 266 -11.42 38.42 -7.19
CA VAL A 266 -12.88 38.40 -7.30
C VAL A 266 -13.41 39.68 -7.93
N GLN A 267 -12.81 40.84 -7.63
CA GLN A 267 -13.12 42.10 -8.32
C GLN A 267 -12.81 42.03 -9.81
N LEU A 268 -11.68 41.41 -10.17
CA LEU A 268 -11.24 41.27 -11.55
C LEU A 268 -12.15 40.31 -12.34
N ASN A 269 -12.62 39.23 -11.73
CA ASN A 269 -13.45 38.23 -12.41
C ASN A 269 -14.62 37.71 -11.52
N PRO A 270 -15.62 38.55 -11.24
CA PRO A 270 -16.67 38.25 -10.25
C PRO A 270 -17.70 37.19 -10.71
N GLY A 271 -17.80 36.96 -12.03
CA GLY A 271 -18.75 36.02 -12.63
C GLY A 271 -18.21 34.60 -12.83
N PHE A 272 -16.94 34.34 -12.48
CA PHE A 272 -16.30 33.05 -12.75
C PHE A 272 -16.29 32.15 -11.51
N ASP A 273 -16.97 31.00 -11.56
CA ASP A 273 -17.13 30.10 -10.41
C ASP A 273 -15.80 29.63 -9.81
N ARG A 274 -14.81 29.31 -10.66
CA ARG A 274 -13.48 28.90 -10.20
C ARG A 274 -12.70 30.04 -9.54
N CYS A 275 -12.96 31.31 -9.91
CA CYS A 275 -12.40 32.47 -9.20
C CYS A 275 -12.92 32.50 -7.76
N ALA A 276 -14.24 32.37 -7.57
CA ALA A 276 -14.84 32.36 -6.24
C ALA A 276 -14.37 31.18 -5.38
N GLN A 277 -14.25 29.99 -5.98
CA GLN A 277 -13.68 28.82 -5.31
C GLN A 277 -12.20 29.03 -4.95
N ALA A 278 -11.39 29.57 -5.86
CA ALA A 278 -9.99 29.91 -5.58
C ALA A 278 -9.88 30.92 -4.44
N ALA A 279 -10.68 31.98 -4.47
CA ALA A 279 -10.73 32.98 -3.41
C ALA A 279 -11.14 32.35 -2.07
N ARG A 280 -12.17 31.50 -2.05
CA ARG A 280 -12.55 30.71 -0.87
C ARG A 280 -11.38 29.88 -0.35
N LEU A 281 -10.69 29.13 -1.21
CA LEU A 281 -9.55 28.30 -0.84
C LEU A 281 -8.39 29.12 -0.28
N ILE A 282 -8.06 30.27 -0.88
CA ILE A 282 -7.00 31.17 -0.40
C ILE A 282 -7.39 31.78 0.96
N ILE A 283 -8.64 32.23 1.10
CA ILE A 283 -9.13 32.88 2.33
C ILE A 283 -9.23 31.87 3.47
N THR A 284 -9.72 30.65 3.22
CA THR A 284 -9.96 29.63 4.26
C THR A 284 -8.78 28.68 4.49
N GLY A 285 -7.85 28.56 3.54
CA GLY A 285 -6.77 27.56 3.50
C GLY A 285 -5.73 27.64 4.62
N ASN A 286 -5.91 28.54 5.59
CA ASN A 286 -5.06 28.66 6.78
C ASN A 286 -5.86 28.58 8.09
N VAL A 287 -7.15 28.23 8.05
CA VAL A 287 -8.03 28.23 9.23
C VAL A 287 -8.54 26.82 9.48
N GLY A 288 -7.83 26.07 10.32
CA GLY A 288 -8.18 24.69 10.61
C GLY A 288 -7.42 24.09 11.79
N ALA A 289 -7.97 23.00 12.31
CA ALA A 289 -7.34 22.14 13.30
C ALA A 289 -5.97 21.67 12.76
N GLY A 290 -4.90 21.91 13.52
CA GLY A 290 -3.51 21.64 13.10
C GLY A 290 -2.65 22.88 12.86
N SER A 291 -3.23 24.09 12.86
CA SER A 291 -2.46 25.33 12.85
C SER A 291 -1.66 25.52 14.16
N LEU A 292 -0.34 25.72 14.04
CA LEU A 292 0.55 26.12 15.15
C LEU A 292 0.38 27.60 15.55
N ALA A 293 -0.71 28.25 15.16
CA ALA A 293 -1.01 29.62 15.56
C ALA A 293 -1.42 29.68 17.03
N THR A 294 -1.04 30.77 17.69
CA THR A 294 -1.56 31.14 19.02
C THR A 294 -3.03 31.57 18.93
N VAL A 295 -3.71 31.72 20.06
CA VAL A 295 -5.07 32.28 20.08
C VAL A 295 -5.09 33.70 19.51
N ALA A 296 -4.07 34.50 19.80
CA ALA A 296 -3.99 35.86 19.30
C ALA A 296 -3.76 35.90 17.79
N GLU A 297 -2.82 35.09 17.27
CA GLU A 297 -2.54 34.96 15.84
C GLU A 297 -3.77 34.45 15.09
N GLY A 298 -4.38 33.36 15.56
CA GLY A 298 -5.59 32.80 14.96
C GLY A 298 -6.72 33.82 14.92
N ARG A 299 -6.88 34.64 15.97
CA ARG A 299 -7.92 35.68 16.00
C ARG A 299 -7.59 36.82 15.03
N ALA A 300 -6.33 37.25 14.97
CA ALA A 300 -5.89 38.27 14.02
C ALA A 300 -6.12 37.80 12.58
N GLN A 301 -5.78 36.55 12.30
CA GLN A 301 -5.95 35.92 11.00
C GLN A 301 -7.42 35.81 10.61
N ILE A 302 -8.27 35.26 11.49
CA ILE A 302 -9.72 35.16 11.25
C ILE A 302 -10.33 36.55 11.06
N ARG A 303 -9.92 37.56 11.84
CA ARG A 303 -10.41 38.94 11.65
C ARG A 303 -10.02 39.50 10.28
N ALA A 304 -8.76 39.35 9.88
CA ALA A 304 -8.30 39.81 8.57
C ALA A 304 -9.04 39.10 7.42
N GLN A 305 -9.23 37.78 7.54
CA GLN A 305 -9.98 36.98 6.56
C GLN A 305 -11.45 37.37 6.50
N ARG A 306 -12.11 37.59 7.65
CA ARG A 306 -13.51 38.07 7.69
C ARG A 306 -13.64 39.47 7.11
N GLN A 307 -12.76 40.40 7.47
CA GLN A 307 -12.80 41.77 6.95
C GLN A 307 -12.71 41.80 5.43
N ALA A 308 -11.79 41.01 4.85
CA ALA A 308 -11.67 40.93 3.41
C ALA A 308 -12.83 40.20 2.75
N LEU A 309 -13.34 39.14 3.38
CA LEU A 309 -14.51 38.42 2.88
C LEU A 309 -15.75 39.33 2.89
N ASP A 310 -15.95 40.13 3.94
CA ASP A 310 -17.02 41.13 4.03
C ASP A 310 -16.87 42.19 2.93
N GLN A 311 -15.67 42.72 2.74
CA GLN A 311 -15.39 43.69 1.67
C GLN A 311 -15.76 43.13 0.29
N VAL A 312 -15.32 41.90 -0.02
CA VAL A 312 -15.60 41.25 -1.30
C VAL A 312 -17.09 40.95 -1.47
N LEU A 313 -17.78 40.50 -0.41
CA LEU A 313 -19.21 40.22 -0.47
C LEU A 313 -20.05 41.47 -0.77
N THR A 314 -19.61 42.67 -0.36
CA THR A 314 -20.33 43.93 -0.67
C THR A 314 -20.27 44.35 -2.14
N GLU A 315 -19.30 43.83 -2.89
CA GLU A 315 -19.06 44.18 -4.29
C GLU A 315 -19.70 43.16 -5.26
N LEU A 316 -20.18 42.02 -4.74
CA LEU A 316 -20.77 40.95 -5.54
C LEU A 316 -22.31 41.09 -5.65
N PRO A 317 -22.91 40.74 -6.80
CA PRO A 317 -24.36 40.65 -6.92
C PRO A 317 -24.94 39.64 -5.92
N ALA A 318 -25.97 40.07 -5.19
CA ALA A 318 -26.66 39.23 -4.22
C ALA A 318 -27.19 37.94 -4.88
N GLY A 319 -26.93 36.78 -4.26
CA GLY A 319 -27.39 35.48 -4.75
C GLY A 319 -26.56 34.85 -5.87
N SER A 320 -25.49 35.51 -6.35
CA SER A 320 -24.53 34.93 -7.30
C SER A 320 -23.87 33.66 -6.75
N ALA A 321 -23.42 32.78 -7.65
CA ALA A 321 -22.67 31.57 -7.26
C ALA A 321 -21.40 31.91 -6.46
N ALA A 322 -20.70 32.99 -6.85
CA ALA A 322 -19.58 33.53 -6.11
C ALA A 322 -19.93 33.96 -4.68
N ALA A 323 -21.04 34.70 -4.51
CA ALA A 323 -21.51 35.08 -3.19
C ALA A 323 -21.86 33.85 -2.32
N LYS A 324 -22.46 32.80 -2.89
CA LYS A 324 -22.79 31.56 -2.17
C LYS A 324 -21.55 30.81 -1.67
N GLU A 325 -20.54 30.64 -2.52
CA GLU A 325 -19.27 30.01 -2.13
C GLU A 325 -18.55 30.80 -1.02
N LEU A 326 -18.49 32.11 -1.16
CA LEU A 326 -17.86 32.99 -0.16
C LEU A 326 -18.66 33.03 1.16
N LEU A 327 -19.99 32.94 1.13
CA LEU A 327 -20.80 32.79 2.35
C LEU A 327 -20.52 31.47 3.08
N SER A 328 -20.29 30.36 2.37
CA SER A 328 -19.84 29.10 2.97
C SER A 328 -18.47 29.23 3.67
N ALA A 329 -17.58 30.03 3.08
CA ALA A 329 -16.31 30.42 3.70
C ALA A 329 -16.54 31.16 5.03
N MET A 330 -17.51 32.09 5.07
CA MET A 330 -17.87 32.84 6.29
C MET A 330 -18.36 31.92 7.42
N THR A 331 -19.17 30.91 7.07
CA THR A 331 -19.61 29.87 8.02
C THR A 331 -18.40 29.10 8.58
N SER A 332 -17.46 28.73 7.72
CA SER A 332 -16.23 28.03 8.13
C SER A 332 -15.34 28.88 9.06
N LEU A 333 -15.21 30.19 8.78
CA LEU A 333 -14.51 31.14 9.64
C LEU A 333 -15.24 31.35 10.97
N THR A 334 -16.58 31.30 10.98
CA THR A 334 -17.38 31.39 12.20
C THR A 334 -17.14 30.17 13.09
N HIS A 335 -17.20 28.97 12.52
CA HIS A 335 -16.88 27.75 13.25
C HIS A 335 -15.43 27.76 13.78
N SER A 336 -14.49 28.23 12.97
CA SER A 336 -13.10 28.39 13.41
C SER A 336 -12.94 29.40 14.55
N SER A 337 -13.71 30.49 14.53
CA SER A 337 -13.77 31.47 15.61
C SER A 337 -14.33 30.86 16.89
N GLU A 338 -15.35 30.00 16.79
CA GLU A 338 -15.91 29.26 17.93
C GLU A 338 -14.89 28.28 18.52
N ASN A 339 -14.21 27.50 17.67
CA ASN A 339 -13.14 26.61 18.09
C ASN A 339 -12.00 27.35 18.78
N LEU A 340 -11.64 28.53 18.27
CA LEU A 340 -10.61 29.37 18.88
C LEU A 340 -11.04 29.94 20.24
N ARG A 341 -12.32 30.33 20.38
CA ARG A 341 -12.90 30.75 21.67
C ARG A 341 -12.92 29.59 22.67
N ALA A 342 -13.28 28.39 22.24
CA ALA A 342 -13.24 27.19 23.07
C ALA A 342 -11.79 26.86 23.52
N ARG A 343 -10.81 26.97 22.61
CA ARG A 343 -9.39 26.84 22.97
C ARG A 343 -8.95 27.91 23.95
N GLN A 344 -9.34 29.17 23.75
CA GLN A 344 -9.01 30.26 24.66
C GLN A 344 -9.56 30.00 26.07
N ALA A 345 -10.80 29.51 26.18
CA ALA A 345 -11.43 29.18 27.45
C ALA A 345 -10.76 28.01 28.18
N THR A 346 -9.98 27.18 27.47
CA THR A 346 -9.28 26.01 28.00
C THR A 346 -7.76 26.20 28.11
N LEU A 347 -7.24 27.42 27.89
CA LEU A 347 -5.84 27.73 28.14
C LEU A 347 -5.49 27.57 29.62
N GLY A 348 -4.26 27.12 29.88
CA GLY A 348 -3.76 26.97 31.25
C GLY A 348 -3.36 28.30 31.86
N HIS A 349 -2.98 28.24 33.13
CA HIS A 349 -2.38 29.33 33.92
C HIS A 349 -1.21 28.80 34.77
N CYS A 350 -0.60 27.69 34.32
CA CYS A 350 0.52 27.07 35.03
C CYS A 350 1.72 28.01 35.07
N ARG A 351 2.34 28.17 36.25
CA ARG A 351 3.54 28.99 36.43
C ARG A 351 4.78 28.12 36.21
N VAL A 352 5.44 28.28 35.07
CA VAL A 352 6.71 27.59 34.78
C VAL A 352 7.88 28.45 35.25
N THR A 353 8.74 27.89 36.08
CA THR A 353 9.97 28.54 36.59
C THR A 353 11.19 27.87 35.98
N LEU A 354 12.04 28.64 35.31
CA LEU A 354 13.28 28.20 34.67
C LEU A 354 14.45 29.01 35.23
N GLY A 355 15.52 28.34 35.68
CA GLY A 355 16.71 29.03 36.20
C GLY A 355 16.42 29.99 37.35
N GLY A 356 15.36 29.75 38.13
CA GLY A 356 14.93 30.63 39.23
C GLY A 356 14.01 31.79 38.84
N GLN A 357 13.70 31.98 37.56
CA GLN A 357 12.75 33.01 37.08
C GLN A 357 11.49 32.38 36.50
N VAL A 358 10.35 33.03 36.72
CA VAL A 358 9.08 32.61 36.09
C VAL A 358 9.12 33.03 34.63
N LEU A 359 8.76 32.11 33.73
CA LEU A 359 8.63 32.42 32.30
C LEU A 359 7.53 33.47 32.11
N ASP A 360 7.90 34.61 31.56
CA ASP A 360 7.01 35.74 31.31
C ASP A 360 7.33 36.36 29.95
N PRO A 361 6.34 36.54 29.06
CA PRO A 361 6.57 37.00 27.69
C PRO A 361 7.11 38.44 27.59
N HIS A 362 7.07 39.22 28.66
CA HIS A 362 7.70 40.55 28.72
C HIS A 362 9.19 40.50 29.05
N THR A 363 9.69 39.36 29.56
CA THR A 363 11.10 39.19 29.97
C THR A 363 11.80 38.03 29.26
N HIS A 364 11.03 37.08 28.70
CA HIS A 364 11.52 35.91 28.02
C HIS A 364 10.95 35.85 26.60
N ALA A 365 11.81 35.45 25.66
CA ALA A 365 11.43 35.12 24.30
C ALA A 365 11.80 33.67 23.95
N ILE A 366 11.17 33.13 22.91
CA ILE A 366 11.69 31.98 22.20
C ILE A 366 12.65 32.52 21.14
N VAL A 367 13.90 32.07 21.16
CA VAL A 367 14.97 32.63 20.33
C VAL A 367 15.46 31.58 19.34
N VAL A 368 15.51 31.94 18.07
CA VAL A 368 16.02 31.08 16.98
C VAL A 368 17.26 31.71 16.33
N PRO A 369 18.11 30.94 15.62
CA PRO A 369 19.27 31.49 14.91
C PRO A 369 18.86 32.58 13.92
N ASP A 370 19.79 33.51 13.62
CA ASP A 370 19.56 34.59 12.66
C ASP A 370 19.15 34.10 11.25
N LYS A 371 19.54 32.86 10.92
CA LYS A 371 19.19 32.12 9.71
C LYS A 371 18.64 30.74 10.10
N ALA A 372 17.49 30.75 10.78
CA ALA A 372 16.83 29.52 11.20
C ALA A 372 16.49 28.63 9.99
N THR A 373 16.68 27.33 10.17
CA THR A 373 16.19 26.32 9.23
C THR A 373 14.67 26.14 9.38
N PRO A 374 13.96 25.59 8.38
CA PRO A 374 12.53 25.31 8.49
C PRO A 374 12.16 24.47 9.73
N GLN A 375 13.05 23.56 10.15
CA GLN A 375 12.87 22.74 11.34
C GLN A 375 13.01 23.53 12.64
N GLU A 376 13.96 24.47 12.71
CA GLU A 376 14.13 25.35 13.87
C GLU A 376 12.93 26.31 14.01
N GLU A 377 12.43 26.84 12.91
CA GLU A 377 11.23 27.68 12.88
C GLU A 377 9.98 26.91 13.31
N TYR A 378 9.79 25.70 12.77
CA TYR A 378 8.68 24.82 13.17
C TYR A 378 8.77 24.47 14.66
N ALA A 379 9.95 24.07 15.14
CA ALA A 379 10.18 23.72 16.54
C ALA A 379 9.86 24.89 17.48
N ALA A 380 10.27 26.11 17.13
CA ALA A 380 9.96 27.31 17.90
C ALA A 380 8.46 27.63 17.93
N ARG A 381 7.77 27.50 16.79
CA ARG A 381 6.31 27.71 16.70
C ARG A 381 5.52 26.66 17.48
N ASP A 382 5.92 25.39 17.42
CA ASP A 382 5.25 24.31 18.15
C ASP A 382 5.51 24.41 19.67
N LEU A 383 6.73 24.80 20.06
CA LEU A 383 7.05 25.14 21.45
C LEU A 383 6.15 26.27 21.96
N ARG A 384 6.04 27.36 21.20
CA ARG A 384 5.18 28.51 21.55
C ARG A 384 3.72 28.09 21.70
N TYR A 385 3.20 27.32 20.75
CA TYR A 385 1.83 26.80 20.74
C TYR A 385 1.54 26.01 22.02
N HIS A 386 2.42 25.08 22.39
CA HIS A 386 2.24 24.26 23.58
C HIS A 386 2.48 25.02 24.89
N LEU A 387 3.40 25.98 24.92
CA LEU A 387 3.57 26.88 26.07
C LEU A 387 2.34 27.76 26.31
N GLU A 388 1.67 28.23 25.26
CA GLU A 388 0.40 28.96 25.40
C GLU A 388 -0.66 28.04 26.02
N LEU A 389 -0.77 26.79 25.56
CA LEU A 389 -1.72 25.83 26.13
C LEU A 389 -1.46 25.55 27.62
N VAL A 390 -0.20 25.60 28.08
CA VAL A 390 0.21 25.35 29.47
C VAL A 390 0.05 26.60 30.36
N THR A 391 0.52 27.74 29.88
CA THR A 391 0.69 28.96 30.68
C THR A 391 -0.39 30.01 30.44
N GLY A 392 -1.13 29.90 29.33
CA GLY A 392 -2.09 30.89 28.85
C GLY A 392 -1.44 32.16 28.30
N ARG A 393 -0.11 32.15 28.12
CA ARG A 393 0.68 33.30 27.69
C ARG A 393 1.29 33.05 26.31
N GLU A 394 1.25 34.08 25.48
CA GLU A 394 1.90 34.08 24.18
C GLU A 394 3.33 34.62 24.30
N PHE A 395 4.32 33.80 23.95
CA PHE A 395 5.73 34.20 23.95
C PHE A 395 6.15 34.68 22.55
N PRO A 396 6.90 35.79 22.45
CA PRO A 396 7.44 36.25 21.18
C PRO A 396 8.50 35.26 20.67
N ILE A 397 8.53 35.03 19.35
CA ILE A 397 9.65 34.37 18.67
C ILE A 397 10.54 35.46 18.08
N LYS A 398 11.83 35.47 18.41
CA LYS A 398 12.81 36.47 17.97
C LYS A 398 14.03 35.80 17.33
N ALA A 399 14.64 36.45 16.34
CA ALA A 399 15.98 36.08 15.90
C ALA A 399 17.01 36.48 16.98
N GLU A 400 18.16 35.81 17.04
CA GLU A 400 19.22 36.12 18.02
C GLU A 400 19.66 37.59 18.03
N ARG A 401 19.80 38.21 16.84
CA ARG A 401 20.13 39.64 16.71
C ARG A 401 19.11 40.57 17.37
N GLU A 402 17.84 40.15 17.45
CA GLU A 402 16.73 40.93 18.03
C GLU A 402 16.57 40.67 19.53
N ALA A 403 16.92 39.47 20.00
CA ALA A 403 16.85 39.09 21.42
C ALA A 403 18.02 39.65 22.26
N GLY A 404 19.20 39.85 21.67
CA GLY A 404 20.37 40.40 22.36
C GLY A 404 20.83 39.51 23.53
N LYS A 405 20.74 40.01 24.77
CA LYS A 405 21.10 39.29 26.01
C LYS A 405 19.88 38.91 26.86
N GLU A 406 18.67 39.04 26.33
CA GLU A 406 17.46 38.66 27.05
C GLU A 406 17.48 37.16 27.41
N PRO A 407 17.03 36.77 28.62
CA PRO A 407 16.85 35.37 28.97
C PRO A 407 15.75 34.75 28.11
N GLY A 408 15.79 33.45 27.88
CA GLY A 408 14.81 32.84 26.99
C GLY A 408 14.99 31.35 26.71
N LEU A 409 14.18 30.87 25.79
CA LEU A 409 14.18 29.50 25.28
C LEU A 409 14.86 29.50 23.90
N PHE A 410 16.12 29.11 23.84
CA PHE A 410 16.94 29.14 22.64
C PHE A 410 16.79 27.81 21.89
N VAL A 411 16.15 27.85 20.72
CA VAL A 411 15.82 26.67 19.90
C VAL A 411 16.78 26.62 18.71
N GLY A 412 17.51 25.50 18.57
CA GLY A 412 18.44 25.28 17.45
C GLY A 412 19.88 25.71 17.71
N LYS A 413 20.65 25.87 16.63
CA LYS A 413 22.11 26.14 16.64
C LYS A 413 22.42 27.63 16.87
N THR A 414 21.98 28.14 18.02
CA THR A 414 22.18 29.53 18.45
C THR A 414 23.61 29.82 18.90
N LYS A 415 24.04 31.08 18.89
CA LYS A 415 25.33 31.54 19.48
C LYS A 415 25.41 31.21 20.97
N LEU A 416 24.29 31.31 21.71
CA LEU A 416 24.25 30.89 23.12
C LEU A 416 24.52 29.39 23.27
N ALA A 417 23.94 28.55 22.41
CA ALA A 417 24.21 27.11 22.41
C ALA A 417 25.71 26.85 22.21
N ALA A 418 26.33 27.47 21.21
CA ALA A 418 27.75 27.34 20.94
C ALA A 418 28.62 27.80 22.13
N ALA A 419 28.32 28.97 22.71
CA ALA A 419 29.03 29.50 23.87
C ALA A 419 28.88 28.62 25.14
N ALA A 420 27.75 27.94 25.28
CA ALA A 420 27.49 27.00 26.36
C ALA A 420 28.11 25.60 26.13
N GLY A 421 28.86 25.42 25.04
CA GLY A 421 29.48 24.14 24.67
C GLY A 421 28.48 23.10 24.17
N VAL A 422 27.30 23.51 23.72
CA VAL A 422 26.31 22.64 23.09
C VAL A 422 26.68 22.47 21.61
N ARG A 423 27.11 21.26 21.25
CA ARG A 423 27.47 20.87 19.88
C ARG A 423 26.57 19.74 19.41
N CYS A 424 26.29 19.67 18.11
CA CYS A 424 25.40 18.66 17.52
C CYS A 424 26.08 17.78 16.44
N ASP A 425 27.34 18.04 16.09
CA ASP A 425 27.96 17.48 14.88
C ASP A 425 28.25 15.96 14.96
N ASP A 426 28.42 15.45 16.17
CA ASP A 426 28.70 14.06 16.56
C ASP A 426 27.44 13.25 16.93
N ARG A 427 26.23 13.82 16.73
CA ARG A 427 24.97 13.29 17.29
C ARG A 427 23.96 12.83 16.22
N GLY A 428 24.39 12.72 14.97
CA GLY A 428 23.53 12.34 13.84
C GLY A 428 22.37 13.32 13.60
N LEU A 429 21.37 12.93 12.82
CA LEU A 429 20.26 13.83 12.43
C LEU A 429 19.24 14.09 13.55
N GLU A 430 19.24 13.27 14.60
CA GLU A 430 18.14 13.16 15.57
C GLU A 430 18.57 13.32 17.03
N GLY A 431 19.88 13.34 17.31
CA GLY A 431 20.36 13.55 18.66
C GLY A 431 20.06 14.95 19.19
N ILE A 432 19.88 15.03 20.51
CA ILE A 432 19.41 16.22 21.22
C ILE A 432 20.36 16.64 22.34
N HIS A 433 20.36 17.93 22.64
CA HIS A 433 21.02 18.50 23.82
C HIS A 433 20.15 19.60 24.42
N LEU A 434 19.68 19.37 25.66
CA LEU A 434 18.95 20.35 26.46
C LEU A 434 19.88 20.86 27.56
N LYS A 435 20.08 22.18 27.64
CA LYS A 435 21.00 22.75 28.64
C LYS A 435 20.51 24.05 29.24
N THR A 436 20.41 24.13 30.56
CA THR A 436 20.14 25.37 31.28
C THR A 436 21.40 26.23 31.34
N VAL A 437 21.26 27.51 31.02
CA VAL A 437 22.35 28.51 31.03
C VAL A 437 21.86 29.75 31.75
N GLY A 438 22.15 29.86 33.05
CA GLY A 438 21.58 30.92 33.89
C GLY A 438 20.06 30.84 33.94
N HIS A 439 19.38 31.89 33.46
CA HIS A 439 17.92 31.97 33.34
C HIS A 439 17.38 31.50 31.98
N SER A 440 18.25 30.99 31.11
CA SER A 440 17.91 30.52 29.77
C SER A 440 17.95 29.00 29.66
N LEU A 441 17.31 28.46 28.64
CA LEU A 441 17.37 27.05 28.26
C LEU A 441 17.67 26.94 26.77
N VAL A 442 18.69 26.14 26.44
CA VAL A 442 19.03 25.74 25.09
C VAL A 442 18.35 24.40 24.77
N LEU A 443 17.68 24.33 23.64
CA LEU A 443 17.02 23.16 23.05
C LEU A 443 17.62 22.95 21.65
N ALA A 444 18.67 22.15 21.55
CA ALA A 444 19.45 21.99 20.32
C ALA A 444 19.44 20.56 19.78
N GLY A 445 19.54 20.44 18.47
CA GLY A 445 19.73 19.20 17.73
C GLY A 445 19.96 19.50 16.25
N ASN A 446 20.26 18.49 15.45
CA ASN A 446 20.25 18.62 13.98
C ASN A 446 18.80 18.48 13.45
N GLN A 447 18.62 18.52 12.13
CA GLN A 447 17.37 18.29 11.38
C GLN A 447 16.12 17.94 12.24
N ARG A 448 15.92 16.66 12.62
CA ARG A 448 14.80 16.25 13.49
C ARG A 448 15.10 16.40 14.98
N GLY A 449 16.37 16.32 15.35
CA GLY A 449 16.82 16.49 16.74
C GLY A 449 16.36 17.80 17.39
N VAL A 450 16.29 18.93 16.67
CA VAL A 450 15.78 20.19 17.25
C VAL A 450 14.31 20.09 17.67
N LEU A 451 13.48 19.44 16.84
CA LEU A 451 12.07 19.17 17.14
C LEU A 451 11.97 18.23 18.35
N TYR A 452 12.77 17.17 18.37
CA TYR A 452 12.78 16.19 19.46
C TYR A 452 13.31 16.78 20.78
N ALA A 453 14.20 17.78 20.73
CA ALA A 453 14.64 18.51 21.91
C ALA A 453 13.48 19.30 22.53
N VAL A 454 12.68 19.98 21.69
CA VAL A 454 11.45 20.66 22.10
C VAL A 454 10.45 19.68 22.70
N TYR A 455 10.17 18.56 22.03
CA TYR A 455 9.21 17.58 22.54
C TYR A 455 9.69 16.89 23.82
N THR A 456 11.00 16.66 23.97
CA THR A 456 11.56 16.13 25.22
C THR A 456 11.39 17.12 26.37
N PHE A 457 11.58 18.42 26.14
CA PHE A 457 11.30 19.43 27.15
C PHE A 457 9.81 19.49 27.52
N LEU A 458 8.93 19.56 26.52
CA LEU A 458 7.48 19.60 26.72
C LEU A 458 6.98 18.36 27.49
N GLU A 459 7.45 17.16 27.15
CA GLU A 459 7.00 15.92 27.81
C GLU A 459 7.64 15.70 29.18
N ASN A 460 8.96 15.76 29.26
CA ASN A 460 9.68 15.29 30.45
C ASN A 460 9.83 16.38 31.51
N ASN A 461 9.75 17.65 31.13
CA ASN A 461 9.93 18.78 32.05
C ASN A 461 8.64 19.56 32.29
N LEU A 462 7.71 19.60 31.33
CA LEU A 462 6.40 20.24 31.54
C LEU A 462 5.28 19.21 31.79
N GLY A 463 5.36 17.99 31.25
CA GLY A 463 4.31 16.99 31.43
C GLY A 463 3.23 17.01 30.35
N CYS A 464 3.52 17.58 29.17
CA CYS A 464 2.67 17.41 28.00
C CYS A 464 2.66 15.94 27.54
N ARG A 465 1.55 15.48 26.97
CA ARG A 465 1.43 14.14 26.36
C ARG A 465 0.57 14.20 25.10
N TRP A 466 0.92 13.38 24.12
CA TRP A 466 0.15 13.15 22.89
C TRP A 466 -0.10 11.64 22.78
N PHE A 467 -1.34 11.23 23.00
CA PHE A 467 -1.74 9.82 23.02
C PHE A 467 -2.27 9.40 21.65
N THR A 468 -3.09 10.25 21.03
CA THR A 468 -3.64 10.12 19.68
C THR A 468 -3.70 11.50 19.02
N PRO A 469 -3.99 11.62 17.70
CA PRO A 469 -4.18 12.92 17.06
C PRO A 469 -5.26 13.80 17.70
N ASP A 470 -6.29 13.19 18.30
CA ASP A 470 -7.42 13.85 18.97
C ASP A 470 -7.35 13.82 20.51
N CYS A 471 -6.34 13.16 21.11
CA CYS A 471 -6.19 13.05 22.56
C CYS A 471 -4.77 13.45 23.00
N ALA A 472 -4.69 14.61 23.66
CA ALA A 472 -3.47 15.14 24.25
C ALA A 472 -3.79 15.83 25.58
N THR A 473 -2.81 15.87 26.48
CA THR A 473 -2.96 16.51 27.79
C THR A 473 -1.85 17.50 28.05
N TRP A 474 -2.20 18.57 28.77
CA TRP A 474 -1.27 19.62 29.22
C TRP A 474 -1.47 19.91 30.70
N PRO A 475 -0.41 20.25 31.44
CA PRO A 475 -0.54 20.82 32.79
C PRO A 475 -1.20 22.21 32.72
N LYS A 476 -2.47 22.32 33.14
CA LYS A 476 -3.21 23.58 33.02
C LYS A 476 -3.10 24.51 34.23
N SER A 477 -2.62 24.03 35.38
CA SER A 477 -2.58 24.80 36.63
C SER A 477 -1.36 24.42 37.48
N GLY A 478 -1.16 25.12 38.60
CA GLY A 478 -0.06 24.88 39.53
C GLY A 478 1.26 25.56 39.15
N GLN A 479 2.36 25.09 39.73
CA GLN A 479 3.71 25.59 39.47
C GLN A 479 4.63 24.44 39.06
N ILE A 480 5.33 24.60 37.95
CA ILE A 480 6.37 23.68 37.48
C ILE A 480 7.71 24.36 37.67
N LYS A 481 8.59 23.78 38.49
CA LYS A 481 9.97 24.24 38.64
C LYS A 481 10.87 23.32 37.80
N VAL A 482 11.38 23.85 36.69
CA VAL A 482 12.30 23.11 35.82
C VAL A 482 13.66 23.07 36.51
N ALA A 483 14.10 21.85 36.87
CA ALA A 483 15.44 21.62 37.41
C ALA A 483 16.51 22.00 36.37
N ALA A 484 17.74 22.30 36.83
CA ALA A 484 18.85 22.56 35.91
C ALA A 484 19.09 21.34 35.01
N LEU A 485 19.19 21.57 33.70
CA LEU A 485 19.34 20.52 32.69
C LEU A 485 20.74 20.59 32.06
N ASP A 486 21.36 19.42 31.85
CA ASP A 486 22.40 19.17 30.85
C ASP A 486 22.17 17.74 30.32
N ARG A 487 21.08 17.57 29.56
CA ARG A 487 20.66 16.27 29.02
C ARG A 487 21.14 16.14 27.59
N ARG A 488 21.89 15.08 27.33
CA ARG A 488 22.32 14.66 25.99
C ARG A 488 21.68 13.31 25.70
N TYR A 489 21.12 13.15 24.52
CA TYR A 489 20.50 11.89 24.13
C TYR A 489 20.62 11.66 22.63
N ILE A 490 21.00 10.44 22.26
CA ILE A 490 21.02 9.94 20.89
C ILE A 490 20.11 8.71 20.89
N PRO A 491 19.05 8.67 20.06
CA PRO A 491 18.18 7.50 20.02
C PRO A 491 19.00 6.26 19.57
N PRO A 492 18.82 5.09 20.21
CA PRO A 492 19.55 3.88 19.85
C PRO A 492 19.16 3.34 18.47
N LEU A 493 17.96 3.69 18.01
CA LEU A 493 17.41 3.29 16.71
C LEU A 493 17.45 4.48 15.74
N GLU A 494 18.01 4.28 14.55
CA GLU A 494 17.98 5.24 13.44
C GLU A 494 16.68 5.18 12.62
N PHE A 495 15.94 4.07 12.70
CA PHE A 495 14.67 3.87 12.01
C PHE A 495 13.62 3.36 13.02
N ARG A 496 12.51 4.10 13.14
CA ARG A 496 11.41 3.85 14.08
C ARG A 496 10.11 4.01 13.32
N ALA A 497 9.49 2.89 13.00
CA ALA A 497 8.35 2.85 12.10
C ALA A 497 7.23 1.97 12.66
N GLY A 498 6.00 2.45 12.50
CA GLY A 498 4.76 1.67 12.61
C GLY A 498 3.80 2.16 11.53
N ASP A 499 2.78 1.37 11.19
CA ASP A 499 1.96 1.60 9.99
C ASP A 499 0.46 1.76 10.25
N TYR A 500 0.04 1.78 11.52
CA TYR A 500 -1.32 2.14 11.93
C TYR A 500 -1.75 3.47 11.28
N PRO A 501 -2.93 3.53 10.63
CA PRO A 501 -3.42 4.75 9.96
C PRO A 501 -3.45 5.99 10.87
N ILE A 502 -3.74 5.80 12.17
CA ILE A 502 -3.81 6.89 13.15
C ILE A 502 -2.45 7.57 13.40
N ALA A 503 -1.34 6.89 13.12
CA ALA A 503 0.02 7.39 13.34
C ALA A 503 0.60 8.12 12.12
N ARG A 504 -0.08 8.11 10.97
CA ARG A 504 0.42 8.71 9.71
C ARG A 504 0.46 10.24 9.69
N PRO A 505 -0.47 11.00 10.30
CA PRO A 505 -0.43 12.45 10.26
C PRO A 505 0.88 13.02 10.79
N GLY A 506 1.58 13.84 9.99
CA GLY A 506 2.94 14.30 10.27
C GLY A 506 3.11 15.01 11.62
N ALA A 507 2.15 15.86 11.98
CA ALA A 507 2.19 16.60 13.25
C ALA A 507 2.13 15.67 14.48
N PHE A 508 1.41 14.55 14.39
CA PHE A 508 1.36 13.56 15.47
C PHE A 508 2.62 12.68 15.44
N ALA A 509 3.01 12.19 14.26
CA ALA A 509 4.19 11.34 14.09
C ALA A 509 5.49 11.99 14.60
N VAL A 510 5.70 13.27 14.30
CA VAL A 510 6.91 14.00 14.72
C VAL A 510 6.99 14.17 16.23
N ARG A 511 5.86 14.39 16.91
CA ARG A 511 5.75 14.47 18.38
C ARG A 511 6.02 13.11 19.03
N CYS A 512 5.59 12.04 18.36
CA CYS A 512 5.89 10.64 18.72
C CYS A 512 7.32 10.20 18.34
N ARG A 513 8.14 11.07 17.72
CA ARG A 513 9.49 10.75 17.19
C ARG A 513 9.56 9.56 16.22
N LEU A 514 8.48 9.29 15.51
CA LEU A 514 8.47 8.32 14.43
C LEU A 514 9.09 8.94 13.17
N ASN A 515 9.80 8.14 12.38
CA ASN A 515 10.52 8.60 11.18
C ASN A 515 10.42 7.64 9.98
N GLY A 516 9.57 6.62 10.09
CA GLY A 516 9.25 5.65 9.05
C GLY A 516 8.55 6.21 7.80
N ASN A 517 8.48 5.38 6.77
CA ASN A 517 7.96 5.75 5.44
C ASN A 517 6.48 6.12 5.40
N ASN A 518 5.67 5.52 6.26
CA ASN A 518 4.22 5.68 6.28
C ASN A 518 3.77 7.00 6.95
N HIS A 519 4.69 7.72 7.59
CA HIS A 519 4.39 9.00 8.24
C HIS A 519 4.54 10.16 7.27
N GLN A 520 3.54 11.04 7.25
CA GLN A 520 3.41 12.19 6.35
C GLN A 520 4.26 13.37 6.86
N LEU A 521 5.57 13.16 7.00
CA LEU A 521 6.52 14.17 7.47
C LEU A 521 7.02 15.02 6.30
N ASP A 522 6.88 16.33 6.42
CA ASP A 522 7.44 17.30 5.47
C ASP A 522 8.85 17.77 5.86
N THR A 523 9.45 18.64 5.05
CA THR A 523 10.78 19.21 5.31
C THR A 523 10.83 20.01 6.61
N ALA A 524 9.79 20.77 6.96
CA ALA A 524 9.74 21.56 8.19
C ALA A 524 9.64 20.67 9.44
N GLN A 525 9.09 19.46 9.30
CA GLN A 525 9.06 18.41 10.31
C GLN A 525 10.32 17.53 10.30
N GLY A 526 11.31 17.87 9.47
CA GLY A 526 12.60 17.19 9.37
C GLY A 526 12.59 15.94 8.50
N GLY A 527 11.52 15.66 7.76
CA GLY A 527 11.41 14.57 6.79
C GLY A 527 11.47 13.16 7.37
N ARG A 528 11.38 12.15 6.50
CA ARG A 528 11.46 10.71 6.84
C ARG A 528 12.89 10.16 6.73
N LYS A 529 13.12 8.92 7.19
CA LYS A 529 14.38 8.19 6.93
C LYS A 529 14.61 7.94 5.42
N GLY A 530 13.52 7.81 4.66
CA GLY A 530 13.52 7.71 3.20
C GLY A 530 13.97 6.33 2.71
N VAL A 531 13.09 5.33 2.86
CA VAL A 531 13.30 3.98 2.31
C VAL A 531 12.49 3.85 1.02
N HIS A 532 13.07 3.41 -0.09
CA HIS A 532 12.32 3.10 -1.29
C HIS A 532 11.98 1.61 -1.33
N SER A 533 10.69 1.30 -1.54
CA SER A 533 10.11 -0.04 -1.69
C SER A 533 10.50 -0.98 -0.55
N LEU A 534 9.80 -0.91 0.59
CA LEU A 534 10.16 -1.55 1.88
C LEU A 534 10.59 -3.03 1.79
N ALA A 535 10.10 -3.80 0.81
CA ALA A 535 10.47 -5.19 0.56
C ALA A 535 10.04 -5.64 -0.86
N HIS A 536 10.40 -6.88 -1.22
CA HIS A 536 9.92 -7.63 -2.38
C HIS A 536 10.20 -6.97 -3.73
N THR A 537 11.44 -6.52 -3.92
CA THR A 537 11.82 -5.69 -5.06
C THR A 537 12.45 -6.44 -6.24
N PHE A 538 12.73 -7.74 -6.11
CA PHE A 538 13.32 -8.52 -7.21
C PHE A 538 12.49 -8.48 -8.49
N ALA A 539 11.16 -8.63 -8.41
CA ALA A 539 10.29 -8.54 -9.58
C ALA A 539 10.24 -7.10 -10.17
N ALA A 540 10.47 -6.07 -9.37
CA ALA A 540 10.53 -4.70 -9.87
C ALA A 540 11.87 -4.39 -10.56
N LEU A 541 12.98 -4.96 -10.05
CA LEU A 541 14.33 -4.77 -10.59
C LEU A 541 14.58 -5.60 -11.85
N VAL A 542 14.03 -6.82 -11.89
CA VAL A 542 14.15 -7.74 -13.02
C VAL A 542 12.77 -8.35 -13.30
N PRO A 543 11.88 -7.62 -13.99
CA PRO A 543 10.51 -8.06 -14.25
C PRO A 543 10.46 -9.37 -15.05
N PRO A 544 9.81 -10.42 -14.53
CA PRO A 544 9.59 -11.69 -15.23
C PRO A 544 8.93 -11.51 -16.60
N GLU A 545 7.97 -10.60 -16.69
CA GLU A 545 7.22 -10.29 -17.91
C GLU A 545 8.14 -9.76 -19.02
N ARG A 546 9.21 -9.06 -18.62
CA ARG A 546 10.21 -8.52 -19.54
C ARG A 546 11.29 -9.53 -19.92
N TYR A 547 11.83 -10.26 -18.94
CA TYR A 547 13.07 -11.01 -19.13
C TYR A 547 12.89 -12.53 -19.23
N PHE A 548 11.80 -13.13 -18.75
CA PHE A 548 11.73 -14.58 -18.61
C PHE A 548 11.79 -15.34 -19.94
N LYS A 549 11.16 -14.81 -21.00
CA LYS A 549 11.10 -15.52 -22.28
C LYS A 549 12.50 -15.71 -22.90
N ASP A 550 13.31 -14.66 -22.90
CA ASP A 550 14.63 -14.66 -23.56
C ASP A 550 15.75 -15.06 -22.60
N HIS A 551 15.55 -14.75 -21.32
CA HIS A 551 16.50 -15.00 -20.25
C HIS A 551 15.87 -15.80 -19.11
N PRO A 552 15.34 -17.02 -19.36
CA PRO A 552 14.81 -17.85 -18.29
C PRO A 552 15.88 -18.18 -17.23
N GLU A 553 17.16 -18.12 -17.59
CA GLU A 553 18.31 -18.25 -16.67
C GLU A 553 18.47 -17.11 -15.67
N TYR A 554 17.77 -15.98 -15.84
CA TYR A 554 17.72 -14.90 -14.84
C TYR A 554 16.89 -15.28 -13.62
N PHE A 555 15.98 -16.25 -13.78
CA PHE A 555 15.03 -16.63 -12.77
C PHE A 555 15.43 -17.94 -12.10
N SER A 556 14.87 -18.17 -10.92
CA SER A 556 15.15 -19.35 -10.11
C SER A 556 14.91 -20.65 -10.87
N LEU A 557 15.87 -21.58 -10.75
CA LEU A 557 15.68 -22.98 -11.14
C LEU A 557 15.10 -23.72 -9.94
N VAL A 558 13.94 -24.34 -10.06
CA VAL A 558 13.32 -25.15 -9.00
C VAL A 558 12.86 -26.47 -9.58
N GLY A 559 13.31 -27.58 -8.99
CA GLY A 559 12.98 -28.92 -9.48
C GLY A 559 13.39 -29.14 -10.94
N GLY A 560 14.49 -28.50 -11.37
CA GLY A 560 14.98 -28.57 -12.75
C GLY A 560 14.23 -27.70 -13.76
N LYS A 561 13.24 -26.90 -13.36
CA LYS A 561 12.48 -25.98 -14.22
C LYS A 561 12.71 -24.52 -13.81
N ARG A 562 12.93 -23.62 -14.77
CA ARG A 562 12.99 -22.17 -14.53
C ARG A 562 11.58 -21.64 -14.25
N GLN A 563 11.46 -20.77 -13.27
CA GLN A 563 10.17 -20.27 -12.78
C GLN A 563 9.77 -18.96 -13.48
N SER A 564 8.58 -18.94 -14.10
CA SER A 564 7.98 -17.75 -14.72
C SER A 564 7.04 -17.01 -13.74
N GLY A 565 6.64 -15.79 -14.09
CA GLY A 565 5.77 -14.96 -13.24
C GLY A 565 6.46 -14.55 -11.95
N TYR A 566 5.69 -14.37 -10.86
CA TYR A 566 6.23 -13.91 -9.58
C TYR A 566 7.14 -14.96 -8.92
N ALA A 567 8.44 -14.89 -9.22
CA ALA A 567 9.46 -15.87 -8.84
C ALA A 567 10.72 -15.21 -8.26
N GLN A 568 11.61 -16.00 -7.65
CA GLN A 568 12.93 -15.51 -7.24
C GLN A 568 13.90 -15.44 -8.42
N LEU A 569 14.99 -14.68 -8.25
CA LEU A 569 16.06 -14.52 -9.24
C LEU A 569 17.20 -15.54 -9.05
N CYS A 570 17.98 -15.75 -10.11
CA CYS A 570 19.24 -16.47 -10.11
C CYS A 570 20.38 -15.50 -9.73
N LEU A 571 20.65 -15.35 -8.44
CA LEU A 571 21.53 -14.30 -7.90
C LEU A 571 23.03 -14.47 -8.20
N THR A 572 23.44 -15.62 -8.74
CA THR A 572 24.81 -15.83 -9.24
C THR A 572 24.97 -15.52 -10.72
N ASN A 573 23.91 -15.08 -11.41
CA ASN A 573 23.99 -14.70 -12.82
C ASN A 573 24.51 -13.24 -12.94
N PRO A 574 25.63 -13.00 -13.65
CA PRO A 574 26.21 -11.66 -13.77
C PRO A 574 25.31 -10.65 -14.48
N ASP A 575 24.46 -11.08 -15.40
CA ASP A 575 23.58 -10.18 -16.14
C ASP A 575 22.36 -9.75 -15.30
N VAL A 576 21.89 -10.63 -14.40
CA VAL A 576 20.91 -10.26 -13.35
C VAL A 576 21.49 -9.17 -12.44
N LEU A 577 22.75 -9.31 -12.02
CA LEU A 577 23.43 -8.31 -11.21
C LEU A 577 23.55 -6.98 -11.94
N LYS A 578 23.98 -6.99 -13.21
CA LYS A 578 24.08 -5.78 -14.04
C LYS A 578 22.73 -5.07 -14.18
N THR A 579 21.66 -5.84 -14.41
CA THR A 579 20.29 -5.32 -14.57
C THR A 579 19.79 -4.69 -13.27
N ALA A 580 19.98 -5.37 -12.13
CA ALA A 580 19.60 -4.84 -10.82
C ALA A 580 20.39 -3.58 -10.44
N ILE A 581 21.69 -3.51 -10.74
CA ILE A 581 22.49 -2.28 -10.53
C ILE A 581 21.90 -1.12 -11.33
N ALA A 582 21.55 -1.33 -12.61
CA ALA A 582 20.94 -0.30 -13.44
C ALA A 582 19.59 0.18 -12.86
N GLY A 583 18.74 -0.75 -12.43
CA GLY A 583 17.45 -0.43 -11.78
C GLY A 583 17.61 0.38 -10.49
N VAL A 584 18.52 -0.02 -9.61
CA VAL A 584 18.81 0.73 -8.37
C VAL A 584 19.37 2.12 -8.68
N ARG A 585 20.28 2.25 -9.66
CA ARG A 585 20.80 3.56 -10.10
C ARG A 585 19.69 4.46 -10.65
N GLN A 586 18.75 3.90 -11.42
CA GLN A 586 17.59 4.64 -11.90
C GLN A 586 16.70 5.13 -10.75
N TRP A 587 16.48 4.31 -9.72
CA TRP A 587 15.74 4.71 -8.53
C TRP A 587 16.43 5.84 -7.76
N ILE A 588 17.75 5.77 -7.59
CA ILE A 588 18.53 6.84 -6.93
C ILE A 588 18.37 8.17 -7.68
N THR A 589 18.50 8.17 -9.01
CA THR A 589 18.38 9.38 -9.84
C THR A 589 16.96 9.96 -9.80
N SER A 590 15.93 9.11 -9.86
CA SER A 590 14.53 9.54 -9.87
C SER A 590 13.99 9.91 -8.49
N MET A 591 14.65 9.48 -7.40
CA MET A 591 14.19 9.66 -6.02
C MET A 591 15.32 10.16 -5.10
N PRO A 592 15.86 11.38 -5.33
CA PRO A 592 17.05 11.87 -4.61
C PRO A 592 16.85 12.05 -3.10
N ASP A 593 15.59 12.11 -2.63
CA ASP A 593 15.23 12.22 -1.22
C ASP A 593 15.30 10.87 -0.48
N MET A 594 15.35 9.74 -1.19
CA MET A 594 15.47 8.40 -0.58
C MET A 594 16.94 8.06 -0.33
N LYS A 595 17.22 7.45 0.82
CA LYS A 595 18.58 7.12 1.28
C LYS A 595 18.79 5.63 1.56
N VAL A 596 17.73 4.84 1.49
CA VAL A 596 17.78 3.39 1.63
C VAL A 596 16.94 2.79 0.49
N PHE A 597 17.50 1.85 -0.27
CA PHE A 597 16.79 1.18 -1.37
C PHE A 597 16.78 -0.33 -1.10
N SER A 598 15.59 -0.94 -1.07
CA SER A 598 15.49 -2.38 -0.86
C SER A 598 15.87 -3.15 -2.14
N VAL A 599 16.76 -4.12 -1.98
CA VAL A 599 17.07 -5.15 -2.97
C VAL A 599 16.83 -6.49 -2.29
N SER A 600 15.58 -6.95 -2.33
CA SER A 600 15.11 -8.05 -1.49
C SER A 600 14.27 -9.07 -2.25
N GLN A 601 14.32 -10.29 -1.74
CA GLN A 601 13.58 -11.43 -2.26
C GLN A 601 12.08 -11.16 -2.38
N ASN A 602 11.45 -11.71 -3.42
CA ASN A 602 10.00 -11.70 -3.58
C ASN A 602 9.32 -12.56 -2.49
N ASP A 603 8.03 -12.37 -2.23
CA ASP A 603 7.30 -13.13 -1.19
C ASP A 603 6.91 -14.54 -1.68
N THR A 604 7.91 -15.35 -2.02
CA THR A 604 7.76 -16.76 -2.44
C THR A 604 8.96 -17.61 -1.98
N ALA A 605 8.75 -18.90 -1.69
CA ALA A 605 9.80 -19.79 -1.17
C ALA A 605 10.73 -20.40 -2.24
N ASN A 606 10.56 -20.05 -3.51
CA ASN A 606 11.17 -20.72 -4.66
C ASN A 606 12.58 -20.17 -4.99
N TYR A 607 13.55 -20.31 -4.08
CA TYR A 607 14.93 -19.88 -4.33
C TYR A 607 15.62 -20.71 -5.42
N CYS A 608 16.66 -20.15 -6.05
CA CYS A 608 17.31 -20.79 -7.19
C CYS A 608 18.21 -21.98 -6.78
N GLU A 609 17.92 -23.16 -7.32
CA GLU A 609 18.64 -24.42 -7.11
C GLU A 609 19.68 -24.71 -8.21
N CYS A 610 20.09 -23.71 -9.00
CA CYS A 610 21.15 -23.92 -9.99
C CYS A 610 22.50 -24.21 -9.30
N ASP A 611 23.42 -24.87 -9.99
CA ASP A 611 24.67 -25.34 -9.37
C ASP A 611 25.52 -24.21 -8.77
N ASN A 612 25.49 -23.02 -9.38
CA ASN A 612 26.20 -21.86 -8.85
C ASN A 612 25.58 -21.34 -7.55
N CYS A 613 24.26 -21.14 -7.50
CA CYS A 613 23.57 -20.72 -6.28
C CYS A 613 23.71 -21.79 -5.18
N ARG A 614 23.56 -23.07 -5.53
CA ARG A 614 23.72 -24.21 -4.62
C ARG A 614 25.10 -24.23 -3.99
N LYS A 615 26.15 -24.09 -4.80
CA LYS A 615 27.54 -24.04 -4.34
C LYS A 615 27.77 -22.92 -3.33
N VAL A 616 27.25 -21.72 -3.59
CA VAL A 616 27.35 -20.59 -2.65
C VAL A 616 26.58 -20.88 -1.36
N ALA A 617 25.35 -21.39 -1.44
CA ALA A 617 24.55 -21.70 -0.27
C ALA A 617 25.19 -22.80 0.62
N GLU A 618 25.80 -23.83 0.00
CA GLU A 618 26.53 -24.89 0.69
C GLU A 618 27.81 -24.38 1.37
N GLU A 619 28.58 -23.54 0.66
CA GLU A 619 29.79 -22.90 1.18
C GLU A 619 29.48 -22.03 2.41
N GLU A 620 28.38 -21.30 2.36
CA GLU A 620 27.92 -20.39 3.42
C GLU A 620 27.12 -21.10 4.52
N GLY A 621 26.62 -22.31 4.25
CA GLY A 621 25.69 -23.04 5.13
C GLY A 621 24.33 -22.35 5.30
N SER A 622 23.95 -21.46 4.37
CA SER A 622 22.71 -20.67 4.38
C SER A 622 22.35 -20.13 2.99
N GLN A 623 21.05 -20.05 2.68
CA GLN A 623 20.53 -19.37 1.47
C GLN A 623 20.64 -17.84 1.54
N ALA A 624 20.97 -17.26 2.70
CA ALA A 624 21.35 -15.85 2.79
C ALA A 624 22.66 -15.56 2.05
N GLY A 625 23.51 -16.57 1.82
CA GLY A 625 24.79 -16.44 1.13
C GLY A 625 24.68 -15.82 -0.27
N PRO A 626 23.94 -16.45 -1.21
CA PRO A 626 23.70 -15.89 -2.54
C PRO A 626 23.12 -14.46 -2.51
N VAL A 627 22.14 -14.20 -1.64
CA VAL A 627 21.53 -12.87 -1.50
C VAL A 627 22.55 -11.84 -1.05
N LEU A 628 23.32 -12.13 -0.01
CA LEU A 628 24.25 -11.16 0.55
C LEU A 628 25.42 -10.87 -0.39
N ARG A 629 25.92 -11.87 -1.13
CA ARG A 629 26.95 -11.65 -2.17
C ARG A 629 26.43 -10.73 -3.28
N PHE A 630 25.19 -10.94 -3.72
CA PHE A 630 24.52 -10.10 -4.73
C PHE A 630 24.33 -8.65 -4.25
N VAL A 631 23.76 -8.49 -3.05
CA VAL A 631 23.50 -7.18 -2.43
C VAL A 631 24.80 -6.43 -2.15
N ASN A 632 25.84 -7.11 -1.66
CA ASN A 632 27.15 -6.50 -1.45
C ASN A 632 27.74 -5.97 -2.76
N ALA A 633 27.60 -6.69 -3.88
CA ALA A 633 28.10 -6.24 -5.17
C ALA A 633 27.38 -4.98 -5.68
N ILE A 634 26.06 -4.89 -5.46
CA ILE A 634 25.29 -3.67 -5.75
C ILE A 634 25.75 -2.53 -4.84
N ALA A 635 25.88 -2.79 -3.54
CA ALA A 635 26.30 -1.79 -2.56
C ALA A 635 27.71 -1.24 -2.84
N ASP A 636 28.64 -2.11 -3.25
CA ASP A 636 30.00 -1.74 -3.68
C ASP A 636 29.97 -0.85 -4.95
N ASP A 637 29.01 -1.07 -5.86
CA ASP A 637 28.84 -0.22 -7.04
C ASP A 637 28.28 1.17 -6.71
N ILE A 638 27.20 1.22 -5.93
CA ILE A 638 26.54 2.47 -5.53
C ILE A 638 27.45 3.35 -4.66
N ALA A 639 28.28 2.76 -3.82
CA ALA A 639 29.18 3.51 -2.94
C ALA A 639 30.23 4.36 -3.69
N LYS A 640 30.46 4.10 -4.99
CA LYS A 640 31.45 4.84 -5.79
C LYS A 640 31.08 6.31 -5.98
N ASP A 641 29.79 6.61 -6.11
CA ASP A 641 29.27 7.94 -6.41
C ASP A 641 28.07 8.37 -5.53
N SER A 642 27.50 7.46 -4.74
CA SER A 642 26.42 7.74 -3.77
C SER A 642 26.72 7.13 -2.39
N PRO A 643 27.80 7.58 -1.70
CA PRO A 643 28.25 6.97 -0.44
C PRO A 643 27.30 7.17 0.75
N ASP A 644 26.29 8.04 0.62
CA ASP A 644 25.24 8.28 1.61
C ASP A 644 24.01 7.36 1.43
N VAL A 645 23.99 6.56 0.37
CA VAL A 645 22.92 5.59 0.08
C VAL A 645 23.25 4.22 0.66
N ALA A 646 22.25 3.61 1.31
CA ALA A 646 22.30 2.23 1.78
C ALA A 646 21.43 1.29 0.94
N ILE A 647 21.85 0.04 0.80
CA ILE A 647 21.06 -1.03 0.20
C ILE A 647 20.51 -1.91 1.32
N GLU A 648 19.20 -2.04 1.39
CA GLU A 648 18.53 -2.90 2.36
C GLU A 648 18.20 -4.26 1.71
N THR A 649 18.24 -5.33 2.49
CA THR A 649 17.75 -6.64 2.05
C THR A 649 17.17 -7.44 3.20
N LEU A 650 16.21 -8.30 2.88
CA LEU A 650 15.53 -9.14 3.86
C LEU A 650 16.39 -10.34 4.29
N ALA A 651 16.38 -10.64 5.57
CA ALA A 651 16.63 -11.96 6.14
C ALA A 651 15.28 -12.54 6.58
N TYR A 652 14.60 -13.21 5.64
CA TYR A 652 13.19 -13.58 5.72
C TYR A 652 12.99 -15.02 5.25
N GLN A 653 12.23 -15.81 6.01
CA GLN A 653 11.95 -17.23 5.72
C GLN A 653 13.23 -18.02 5.40
N TYR A 654 13.43 -18.42 4.13
CA TYR A 654 14.56 -19.25 3.72
C TYR A 654 15.93 -18.54 3.83
N THR A 655 15.99 -17.21 3.92
CA THR A 655 17.22 -16.42 4.11
C THR A 655 17.45 -15.94 5.54
N ARG A 656 16.60 -16.36 6.50
CA ARG A 656 16.66 -15.87 7.88
C ARG A 656 17.99 -16.17 8.57
N LYS A 657 18.56 -17.36 8.32
CA LYS A 657 19.82 -17.82 8.92
C LYS A 657 21.02 -17.03 8.36
N PRO A 658 21.89 -16.43 9.19
CA PRO A 658 23.08 -15.72 8.70
C PRO A 658 24.06 -16.65 7.96
N PRO A 659 24.75 -16.14 6.93
CA PRO A 659 25.80 -16.89 6.23
C PRO A 659 27.09 -16.97 7.07
N LYS A 660 27.91 -17.99 6.83
CA LYS A 660 29.11 -18.29 7.63
C LYS A 660 30.32 -17.40 7.29
N LEU A 661 30.49 -17.04 6.02
CA LEU A 661 31.70 -16.40 5.50
C LEU A 661 31.45 -14.96 5.05
N THR A 662 30.40 -14.75 4.24
CA THR A 662 30.09 -13.41 3.70
C THR A 662 29.57 -12.48 4.79
N LYS A 663 30.12 -11.26 4.87
CA LYS A 663 29.65 -10.20 5.78
C LYS A 663 29.02 -9.04 5.00
N PRO A 664 27.98 -8.38 5.52
CA PRO A 664 27.41 -7.17 4.90
C PRO A 664 28.44 -6.05 4.75
N ARG A 665 28.32 -5.23 3.70
CA ARG A 665 29.09 -3.97 3.56
C ARG A 665 28.60 -2.90 4.56
N PRO A 666 29.41 -1.85 4.83
CA PRO A 666 29.00 -0.76 5.73
C PRO A 666 27.71 -0.02 5.31
N ASN A 667 27.43 0.02 4.01
CA ASN A 667 26.20 0.58 3.44
C ASN A 667 25.13 -0.48 3.12
N VAL A 668 25.22 -1.68 3.70
CA VAL A 668 24.17 -2.70 3.61
C VAL A 668 23.40 -2.76 4.93
N VAL A 669 22.07 -2.75 4.83
CA VAL A 669 21.14 -2.95 5.93
C VAL A 669 20.53 -4.34 5.80
N ILE A 670 20.62 -5.16 6.83
CA ILE A 670 19.92 -6.46 6.88
C ILE A 670 18.63 -6.24 7.67
N CYS A 671 17.47 -6.55 7.11
CA CYS A 671 16.20 -6.49 7.80
C CYS A 671 15.71 -7.92 8.15
N LEU A 672 15.84 -8.29 9.42
CA LEU A 672 15.46 -9.62 9.91
C LEU A 672 13.99 -9.65 10.33
N CYS A 673 13.22 -10.61 9.81
CA CYS A 673 11.78 -10.72 10.07
C CYS A 673 11.45 -11.75 11.16
N SER A 674 10.52 -11.43 12.06
CA SER A 674 10.09 -12.30 13.17
C SER A 674 8.85 -13.16 12.88
N ILE A 675 8.41 -13.25 11.62
CA ILE A 675 7.07 -13.72 11.21
C ILE A 675 6.64 -15.08 11.80
N GLU A 676 7.57 -16.01 12.00
CA GLU A 676 7.27 -17.36 12.53
C GLU A 676 7.24 -17.44 14.06
N CYS A 677 7.51 -16.35 14.78
CA CYS A 677 7.66 -16.35 16.23
C CYS A 677 6.32 -16.46 16.98
N CYS A 678 6.42 -16.76 18.27
CA CYS A 678 5.34 -16.53 19.23
C CYS A 678 5.26 -15.03 19.57
N PHE A 679 4.05 -14.45 19.49
CA PHE A 679 3.81 -13.04 19.75
C PHE A 679 3.17 -12.74 21.11
N ILE A 680 2.91 -13.77 21.92
CA ILE A 680 2.34 -13.58 23.26
C ILE A 680 3.37 -13.80 24.37
N HIS A 681 4.53 -14.39 24.06
CA HIS A 681 5.65 -14.56 25.00
C HIS A 681 6.89 -13.81 24.51
N PRO A 682 7.73 -13.26 25.43
CA PRO A 682 8.93 -12.53 25.03
C PRO A 682 9.90 -13.39 24.20
N LEU A 683 10.38 -12.84 23.08
CA LEU A 683 11.24 -13.54 22.12
C LEU A 683 12.50 -14.12 22.75
N GLY A 684 13.15 -13.34 23.62
CA GLY A 684 14.43 -13.72 24.23
C GLY A 684 14.36 -14.85 25.26
N THR A 685 13.16 -15.20 25.75
CA THR A 685 13.00 -16.18 26.85
C THR A 685 12.18 -17.40 26.50
N ASP A 686 11.29 -17.32 25.50
CA ASP A 686 10.46 -18.44 25.06
C ASP A 686 11.27 -19.44 24.20
N PRO A 687 11.37 -20.73 24.60
CA PRO A 687 12.03 -21.75 23.80
C PRO A 687 11.46 -21.93 22.39
N PHE A 688 10.18 -21.59 22.15
CA PHE A 688 9.57 -21.64 20.82
C PHE A 688 10.32 -20.74 19.82
N ASN A 689 10.86 -19.61 20.30
CA ASN A 689 11.54 -18.62 19.50
C ASN A 689 13.05 -18.90 19.35
N LYS A 690 13.54 -20.07 19.81
CA LYS A 690 14.98 -20.38 19.86
C LYS A 690 15.69 -20.16 18.52
N THR A 691 15.09 -20.57 17.40
CA THR A 691 15.74 -20.45 16.08
C THR A 691 15.92 -18.98 15.69
N PHE A 692 14.93 -18.13 15.93
CA PHE A 692 15.04 -16.69 15.71
C PHE A 692 16.08 -16.05 16.65
N VAL A 693 16.13 -16.47 17.92
CA VAL A 693 17.15 -16.02 18.88
C VAL A 693 18.58 -16.37 18.42
N ASP A 694 18.77 -17.55 17.84
CA ASP A 694 20.06 -17.95 17.27
C ASP A 694 20.38 -17.11 16.02
N ASP A 695 19.40 -16.85 15.16
CA ASP A 695 19.55 -16.07 13.93
C ASP A 695 19.94 -14.60 14.22
N ILE A 696 19.23 -13.90 15.12
CA ILE A 696 19.54 -12.50 15.45
C ILE A 696 20.92 -12.36 16.12
N LYS A 697 21.31 -13.30 16.98
CA LYS A 697 22.65 -13.34 17.59
C LYS A 697 23.74 -13.57 16.54
N GLY A 698 23.47 -14.45 15.57
CA GLY A 698 24.41 -14.70 14.48
C GLY A 698 24.57 -13.48 13.56
N TRP A 699 23.47 -12.82 13.19
CA TRP A 699 23.51 -11.58 12.42
C TRP A 699 24.24 -10.46 13.17
N HIS A 700 24.00 -10.32 14.48
CA HIS A 700 24.67 -9.32 15.31
C HIS A 700 26.20 -9.45 15.28
N GLN A 701 26.74 -10.67 15.15
CA GLN A 701 28.19 -10.89 15.08
C GLN A 701 28.84 -10.41 13.77
N ILE A 702 28.05 -10.23 12.70
CA ILE A 702 28.57 -9.93 11.36
C ILE A 702 28.01 -8.66 10.73
N CYS A 703 26.94 -8.06 11.27
CA CYS A 703 26.25 -6.91 10.71
C CYS A 703 26.17 -5.74 11.71
N ASP A 704 26.69 -4.57 11.30
CA ASP A 704 26.66 -3.34 12.12
C ASP A 704 25.36 -2.52 11.95
N ARG A 705 24.55 -2.83 10.92
CA ARG A 705 23.30 -2.14 10.58
C ARG A 705 22.14 -3.13 10.41
N LEU A 706 21.85 -3.87 11.48
CA LEU A 706 20.72 -4.79 11.54
C LEU A 706 19.43 -4.01 11.83
N TRP A 707 18.40 -4.21 11.01
CA TRP A 707 17.03 -3.76 11.23
C TRP A 707 16.13 -4.97 11.52
N ILE A 708 14.98 -4.71 12.12
CA ILE A 708 13.95 -5.71 12.42
C ILE A 708 12.65 -5.32 11.74
N TRP A 709 12.01 -6.33 11.18
CA TRP A 709 10.61 -6.32 10.79
C TRP A 709 9.85 -7.22 11.77
N ASP A 710 9.16 -6.59 12.74
CA ASP A 710 8.35 -7.27 13.74
C ASP A 710 6.85 -7.18 13.39
N TYR A 711 6.04 -8.11 13.90
CA TYR A 711 4.63 -8.22 13.56
C TYR A 711 3.75 -8.10 14.80
N ILE A 712 2.88 -7.10 14.82
CA ILE A 712 1.98 -6.85 15.96
C ILE A 712 0.51 -6.98 15.60
N ILE A 713 0.22 -7.69 14.51
CA ILE A 713 -1.10 -7.96 13.97
C ILE A 713 -1.35 -9.47 13.78
N ASN A 714 -2.62 -9.86 13.87
CA ASN A 714 -3.12 -11.11 13.31
C ASN A 714 -3.83 -10.82 11.97
N TYR A 715 -3.21 -11.18 10.84
CA TYR A 715 -3.73 -10.84 9.51
C TYR A 715 -5.05 -11.53 9.18
N ALA A 716 -5.28 -12.73 9.70
CA ALA A 716 -6.54 -13.45 9.51
C ALA A 716 -7.69 -12.85 10.34
N HIS A 717 -7.37 -12.13 11.43
CA HIS A 717 -8.33 -11.66 12.42
C HIS A 717 -7.92 -10.30 13.02
N SER A 718 -7.80 -9.25 12.20
CA SER A 718 -7.17 -7.98 12.60
C SER A 718 -7.91 -7.20 13.70
N ILE A 719 -9.19 -7.52 13.92
CA ILE A 719 -10.01 -6.93 14.99
C ILE A 719 -9.95 -7.75 16.27
N CYS A 720 -9.59 -9.04 16.24
CA CYS A 720 -9.67 -9.90 17.42
C CYS A 720 -8.65 -9.52 18.51
N PRO A 721 -8.84 -9.95 19.77
CA PRO A 721 -7.83 -9.76 20.81
C PRO A 721 -6.54 -10.46 20.39
N PHE A 722 -5.43 -9.74 20.38
CA PHE A 722 -4.11 -10.27 20.09
C PHE A 722 -3.16 -9.90 21.23
N PRO A 723 -2.99 -10.75 22.28
CA PRO A 723 -2.44 -10.33 23.57
C PRO A 723 -0.90 -10.19 23.59
N ASN A 724 -0.40 -9.27 22.75
CA ASN A 724 1.01 -8.97 22.55
C ASN A 724 1.46 -7.62 23.12
N LEU A 725 0.60 -6.86 23.82
CA LEU A 725 0.92 -5.52 24.31
C LEU A 725 2.10 -5.53 25.31
N TYR A 726 2.08 -6.47 26.27
CA TYR A 726 3.11 -6.55 27.32
C TYR A 726 4.44 -7.13 26.86
N VAL A 727 4.51 -7.77 25.68
CA VAL A 727 5.78 -8.30 25.15
C VAL A 727 6.53 -7.30 24.29
N LEU A 728 5.88 -6.21 23.83
CA LEU A 728 6.52 -5.18 23.00
C LEU A 728 7.81 -4.66 23.62
N LYS A 729 7.77 -4.30 24.91
CA LYS A 729 8.94 -3.75 25.62
C LYS A 729 10.08 -4.78 25.76
N PRO A 730 9.84 -6.00 26.31
CA PRO A 730 10.84 -7.06 26.30
C PRO A 730 11.43 -7.37 24.91
N ASN A 731 10.61 -7.35 23.85
CA ASN A 731 11.06 -7.62 22.49
C ASN A 731 11.95 -6.50 21.95
N ILE A 732 11.54 -5.24 22.09
CA ILE A 732 12.35 -4.08 21.69
C ILE A 732 13.69 -4.05 22.45
N ASP A 733 13.68 -4.33 23.75
CA ASP A 733 14.92 -4.43 24.54
C ASP A 733 15.82 -5.55 24.03
N PHE A 734 15.23 -6.71 23.73
CA PHE A 734 15.95 -7.85 23.16
C PHE A 734 16.56 -7.49 21.81
N PHE A 735 15.84 -6.82 20.91
CA PHE A 735 16.36 -6.37 19.62
C PHE A 735 17.55 -5.42 19.79
N ILE A 736 17.40 -4.38 20.62
CA ILE A 736 18.47 -3.39 20.86
C ILE A 736 19.70 -4.04 21.49
N ALA A 737 19.50 -4.97 22.44
CA ALA A 737 20.58 -5.72 23.07
C ALA A 737 21.35 -6.62 22.10
N ASN A 738 20.76 -6.99 20.96
CA ASN A 738 21.39 -7.74 19.87
C ASN A 738 21.77 -6.83 18.68
N GLY A 739 22.09 -5.56 18.95
CA GLY A 739 22.72 -4.65 17.98
C GLY A 739 21.80 -4.06 16.91
N VAL A 740 20.48 -4.25 17.03
CA VAL A 740 19.50 -3.68 16.10
C VAL A 740 19.54 -2.15 16.13
N LYS A 741 19.50 -1.55 14.93
CA LYS A 741 19.54 -0.10 14.67
C LYS A 741 18.24 0.42 14.06
N GLY A 742 17.33 -0.43 13.63
CA GLY A 742 16.05 -0.02 13.06
C GLY A 742 14.96 -1.02 13.39
N ILE A 743 13.77 -0.54 13.72
CA ILE A 743 12.61 -1.41 13.99
C ILE A 743 11.41 -0.88 13.22
N TYR A 744 10.80 -1.77 12.47
CA TYR A 744 9.47 -1.64 11.91
C TYR A 744 8.53 -2.58 12.64
N GLU A 745 7.52 -2.01 13.31
CA GLU A 745 6.43 -2.75 13.93
C GLU A 745 5.26 -2.79 12.94
N GLU A 746 5.16 -3.85 12.15
CA GLU A 746 4.07 -4.02 11.19
C GLU A 746 2.76 -4.32 11.90
N SER A 747 1.74 -3.55 11.57
CA SER A 747 0.46 -3.53 12.28
C SER A 747 -0.72 -3.47 11.30
N CYS A 748 -1.90 -3.08 11.77
CA CYS A 748 -3.08 -2.99 10.91
C CYS A 748 -3.04 -1.77 10.00
N TYR A 749 -2.34 -1.86 8.87
CA TYR A 749 -2.17 -0.75 7.94
C TYR A 749 -3.42 -0.46 7.07
N PHE A 750 -4.34 -1.40 6.93
CA PHE A 750 -5.41 -1.36 5.94
C PHE A 750 -6.79 -0.94 6.49
N THR A 751 -6.96 -0.80 7.81
CA THR A 751 -8.24 -0.36 8.39
C THR A 751 -8.09 0.27 9.77
N LYS A 752 -9.11 1.02 10.20
CA LYS A 752 -9.26 1.51 11.59
C LYS A 752 -9.97 0.48 12.46
N GLY A 753 -9.97 0.70 13.77
CA GLY A 753 -10.71 -0.12 14.74
C GLY A 753 -10.10 -1.50 14.97
N SER A 754 -8.87 -1.72 14.49
CA SER A 754 -8.06 -2.87 14.92
C SER A 754 -7.80 -2.80 16.42
N GLU A 755 -7.61 -3.96 17.03
CA GLU A 755 -7.53 -4.08 18.47
C GLU A 755 -6.44 -3.15 19.04
N LEU A 756 -6.78 -2.37 20.08
CA LEU A 756 -5.88 -1.50 20.84
C LEU A 756 -4.93 -0.61 20.01
N GLN A 757 -5.26 -0.27 18.77
CA GLN A 757 -4.36 0.42 17.85
C GLN A 757 -3.78 1.72 18.43
N GLU A 758 -4.60 2.48 19.17
CA GLU A 758 -4.21 3.75 19.76
C GLU A 758 -3.19 3.54 20.89
N LEU A 759 -3.49 2.60 21.78
CA LEU A 759 -2.64 2.28 22.92
C LEU A 759 -1.32 1.66 22.45
N ARG A 760 -1.35 0.66 21.55
CA ARG A 760 -0.14 0.04 21.01
C ARG A 760 0.77 1.06 20.35
N ASN A 761 0.22 1.91 19.48
CA ASN A 761 1.00 2.96 18.84
C ASN A 761 1.67 3.87 19.88
N TYR A 762 0.97 4.24 20.95
CA TYR A 762 1.56 5.05 22.02
C TYR A 762 2.73 4.33 22.72
N ILE A 763 2.57 3.05 23.07
CA ILE A 763 3.63 2.24 23.69
C ILE A 763 4.85 2.09 22.77
N ILE A 764 4.62 1.78 21.50
CA ILE A 764 5.66 1.62 20.48
C ILE A 764 6.42 2.94 20.32
N ALA A 765 5.72 4.05 20.12
CA ALA A 765 6.35 5.36 19.95
C ALA A 765 7.24 5.74 21.15
N LYS A 766 6.77 5.48 22.38
CA LYS A 766 7.56 5.74 23.60
C LYS A 766 8.80 4.85 23.68
N THR A 767 8.62 3.55 23.43
CA THR A 767 9.67 2.55 23.64
C THR A 767 10.73 2.58 22.54
N LEU A 768 10.35 2.79 21.28
CA LEU A 768 11.29 2.95 20.17
C LEU A 768 12.14 4.21 20.31
N TRP A 769 11.60 5.28 20.91
CA TRP A 769 12.38 6.49 21.18
C TRP A 769 13.28 6.33 22.40
N ASP A 770 12.73 5.87 23.53
CA ASP A 770 13.41 5.72 24.82
C ASP A 770 13.13 4.32 25.38
N PRO A 771 14.03 3.34 25.17
CA PRO A 771 13.87 1.99 25.70
C PRO A 771 13.90 1.92 27.22
N THR A 772 14.14 3.02 27.94
CA THR A 772 14.02 3.04 29.41
C THR A 772 12.66 3.50 29.90
N TYR A 773 11.72 3.81 28.98
CA TYR A 773 10.39 4.28 29.35
C TYR A 773 9.59 3.19 30.08
N ASP A 774 8.89 3.61 31.14
CA ASP A 774 7.99 2.77 31.92
C ASP A 774 6.66 2.58 31.17
N THR A 775 6.47 1.37 30.61
CA THR A 775 5.27 1.04 29.83
C THR A 775 4.03 0.88 30.70
N ASP A 776 4.15 0.51 31.97
CA ASP A 776 2.99 0.45 32.87
C ASP A 776 2.45 1.85 33.13
N LYS A 777 3.35 2.80 33.41
CA LYS A 777 3.00 4.22 33.47
C LYS A 777 2.41 4.72 32.16
N ALA A 778 2.96 4.32 31.01
CA ALA A 778 2.44 4.72 29.71
C ALA A 778 0.97 4.27 29.52
N ILE A 779 0.67 3.01 29.86
CA ILE A 779 -0.69 2.46 29.79
C ILE A 779 -1.60 3.20 30.76
N ASP A 780 -1.17 3.48 31.99
CA ASP A 780 -2.00 4.18 32.97
C ASP A 780 -2.29 5.64 32.57
N GLU A 781 -1.27 6.38 32.10
CA GLU A 781 -1.43 7.74 31.57
C GLU A 781 -2.39 7.72 30.36
N PHE A 782 -2.23 6.75 29.45
CA PHE A 782 -3.10 6.60 28.29
C PHE A 782 -4.53 6.29 28.70
N CYS A 783 -4.75 5.29 29.57
CA CYS A 783 -6.09 4.90 29.98
C CYS A 783 -6.81 6.05 30.69
N ALA A 784 -6.13 6.79 31.56
CA ALA A 784 -6.68 7.95 32.24
C ALA A 784 -7.10 9.06 31.26
N ALA A 785 -6.27 9.38 30.27
CA ALA A 785 -6.55 10.44 29.31
C ALA A 785 -7.59 10.03 28.25
N PHE A 786 -7.49 8.80 27.75
CA PHE A 786 -8.24 8.33 26.59
C PHE A 786 -9.62 7.78 26.96
N TYR A 787 -9.75 7.06 28.09
CA TYR A 787 -11.01 6.47 28.55
C TYR A 787 -11.65 7.19 29.75
N GLY A 788 -10.95 8.14 30.39
CA GLY A 788 -11.49 8.94 31.49
C GLY A 788 -11.94 8.07 32.68
N PRO A 789 -13.17 8.22 33.18
CA PRO A 789 -13.70 7.39 34.29
C PRO A 789 -13.62 5.87 34.06
N ALA A 790 -13.58 5.41 32.81
CA ALA A 790 -13.46 4.00 32.45
C ALA A 790 -12.01 3.46 32.48
N ALA A 791 -11.02 4.29 32.84
CA ALA A 791 -9.61 3.91 32.83
C ALA A 791 -9.30 2.61 33.59
N LYS A 792 -9.81 2.48 34.82
CA LYS A 792 -9.58 1.28 35.63
C LYS A 792 -10.22 0.02 35.02
N PRO A 793 -11.53 0.00 34.69
CA PRO A 793 -12.12 -1.14 34.00
C PRO A 793 -11.37 -1.54 32.72
N VAL A 794 -10.97 -0.58 31.88
CA VAL A 794 -10.21 -0.90 30.67
C VAL A 794 -8.85 -1.50 31.01
N ARG A 795 -8.12 -0.97 32.01
CA ARG A 795 -6.87 -1.58 32.50
C ARG A 795 -7.08 -3.01 33.01
N ASP A 796 -8.17 -3.26 33.73
CA ASP A 796 -8.52 -4.59 34.22
C ASP A 796 -8.80 -5.57 33.04
N TYR A 797 -9.45 -5.10 31.97
CA TYR A 797 -9.64 -5.87 30.73
C TYR A 797 -8.30 -6.19 30.04
N LEU A 798 -7.39 -5.21 29.91
CA LEU A 798 -6.05 -5.43 29.35
C LEU A 798 -5.28 -6.49 30.15
N ASN A 799 -5.31 -6.39 31.48
CA ASN A 799 -4.65 -7.36 32.36
C ASN A 799 -5.25 -8.77 32.20
N LEU A 800 -6.58 -8.89 32.07
CA LEU A 800 -7.28 -10.16 31.90
C LEU A 800 -6.83 -10.91 30.63
N ILE A 801 -6.94 -10.26 29.47
CA ILE A 801 -6.66 -10.92 28.17
C ILE A 801 -5.20 -11.38 28.04
N HIS A 802 -4.26 -10.62 28.63
CA HIS A 802 -2.84 -10.98 28.61
C HIS A 802 -2.51 -12.04 29.65
N ARG A 803 -2.98 -11.90 30.90
CA ARG A 803 -2.69 -12.88 31.96
C ARG A 803 -3.13 -14.29 31.56
N ASP A 804 -4.36 -14.44 31.08
CA ASP A 804 -4.95 -15.75 30.83
C ASP A 804 -4.32 -16.47 29.62
N THR A 805 -3.70 -15.73 28.70
CA THR A 805 -3.01 -16.30 27.53
C THR A 805 -1.51 -16.51 27.79
N GLN A 806 -0.84 -15.57 28.44
CA GLN A 806 0.61 -15.59 28.62
C GLN A 806 1.08 -16.56 29.73
N GLN A 807 0.20 -17.00 30.63
CA GLN A 807 0.56 -17.93 31.71
C GLN A 807 0.78 -19.38 31.25
N ASP A 808 0.27 -19.77 30.08
CA ASP A 808 0.46 -21.11 29.55
C ASP A 808 1.75 -21.17 28.70
N PRO A 809 2.81 -21.86 29.15
CA PRO A 809 4.06 -21.95 28.40
C PRO A 809 3.97 -22.81 27.13
N ASN A 810 2.87 -23.54 26.91
CA ASN A 810 2.66 -24.37 25.73
C ASN A 810 1.71 -23.73 24.70
N LEU A 811 1.16 -22.56 25.01
CA LEU A 811 0.29 -21.82 24.10
C LEU A 811 1.12 -20.83 23.29
N HIS A 812 1.14 -20.97 21.97
CA HIS A 812 1.82 -20.03 21.09
C HIS A 812 0.83 -19.45 20.09
N VAL A 813 0.88 -18.13 19.92
CA VAL A 813 0.01 -17.39 19.00
C VAL A 813 0.89 -16.70 17.96
N GLN A 814 0.73 -17.13 16.71
CA GLN A 814 1.33 -16.57 15.50
C GLN A 814 0.33 -15.67 14.74
N ILE A 815 0.80 -14.93 13.74
CA ILE A 815 0.06 -13.89 13.00
C ILE A 815 -1.16 -14.37 12.17
N PHE A 816 -1.44 -15.66 12.10
CA PHE A 816 -2.65 -16.23 11.46
C PHE A 816 -3.46 -17.14 12.40
N THR A 817 -3.15 -17.12 13.70
CA THR A 817 -3.77 -18.04 14.67
C THR A 817 -5.25 -17.73 14.86
N HIS A 818 -6.11 -18.73 14.72
CA HIS A 818 -7.55 -18.54 14.94
C HIS A 818 -7.84 -18.30 16.44
N PRO A 819 -8.75 -17.36 16.80
CA PRO A 819 -9.03 -16.99 18.20
C PRO A 819 -9.51 -18.15 19.07
N LYS A 820 -10.16 -19.17 18.50
CA LYS A 820 -10.54 -20.41 19.21
C LYS A 820 -9.40 -21.13 19.93
N SER A 821 -8.16 -20.88 19.51
CA SER A 821 -6.98 -21.53 20.08
C SER A 821 -6.57 -20.92 21.43
N TYR A 822 -6.97 -19.68 21.72
CA TYR A 822 -6.50 -18.94 22.91
C TYR A 822 -7.57 -18.08 23.61
N ILE A 823 -8.75 -17.88 23.01
CA ILE A 823 -9.88 -17.18 23.62
C ILE A 823 -10.92 -18.19 24.09
N LYS A 824 -11.18 -18.20 25.40
CA LYS A 824 -12.11 -19.15 26.05
C LYS A 824 -13.45 -18.48 26.42
N PRO A 825 -14.58 -19.20 26.45
CA PRO A 825 -15.89 -18.63 26.81
C PRO A 825 -15.92 -17.92 28.18
N GLU A 826 -15.21 -18.44 29.17
CA GLU A 826 -15.09 -17.85 30.51
C GLU A 826 -14.36 -16.51 30.49
N MET A 827 -13.31 -16.39 29.66
CA MET A 827 -12.60 -15.13 29.44
C MET A 827 -13.54 -14.11 28.81
N ILE A 828 -14.37 -14.55 27.84
CA ILE A 828 -15.34 -13.67 27.19
C ILE A 828 -16.37 -13.13 28.17
N ALA A 829 -16.92 -14.00 29.02
CA ALA A 829 -17.90 -13.62 30.02
C ALA A 829 -17.33 -12.59 31.00
N GLU A 830 -16.12 -12.81 31.52
CA GLU A 830 -15.49 -11.91 32.46
C GLU A 830 -15.08 -10.57 31.81
N ALA A 831 -14.50 -10.61 30.62
CA ALA A 831 -14.18 -9.40 29.85
C ALA A 831 -15.42 -8.57 29.54
N THR A 832 -16.55 -9.23 29.22
CA THR A 832 -17.84 -8.56 28.98
C THR A 832 -18.29 -7.81 30.22
N ARG A 833 -18.25 -8.44 31.40
CA ARG A 833 -18.61 -7.82 32.68
C ARG A 833 -17.74 -6.59 32.97
N ILE A 834 -16.44 -6.67 32.72
CA ILE A 834 -15.51 -5.55 32.92
C ILE A 834 -15.84 -4.38 31.99
N LEU A 835 -16.06 -4.65 30.70
CA LEU A 835 -16.37 -3.61 29.72
C LEU A 835 -17.79 -3.02 29.91
N ASP A 836 -18.73 -3.78 30.48
CA ASP A 836 -20.04 -3.24 30.86
C ASP A 836 -19.90 -2.18 31.96
N GLN A 837 -18.99 -2.39 32.92
CA GLN A 837 -18.66 -1.39 33.93
C GLN A 837 -17.99 -0.16 33.30
N ALA A 838 -17.11 -0.38 32.32
CA ALA A 838 -16.46 0.69 31.57
C ALA A 838 -17.50 1.59 30.87
N GLU A 839 -18.41 1.02 30.07
CA GLU A 839 -19.44 1.79 29.35
C GLU A 839 -20.39 2.51 30.31
N ALA A 840 -20.81 1.85 31.40
CA ALA A 840 -21.67 2.47 32.41
C ALA A 840 -21.02 3.71 33.05
N ALA A 841 -19.70 3.69 33.25
CA ALA A 841 -18.95 4.80 33.85
C ALA A 841 -18.85 6.04 32.94
N VAL A 842 -19.06 5.89 31.62
CA VAL A 842 -18.88 6.96 30.63
C VAL A 842 -20.10 7.19 29.74
N LYS A 843 -21.25 6.60 30.06
CA LYS A 843 -22.49 6.66 29.26
C LYS A 843 -22.93 8.07 28.85
N ASP A 844 -22.63 9.07 29.69
CA ASP A 844 -23.02 10.47 29.49
C ASP A 844 -21.96 11.29 28.72
N SER A 845 -20.85 10.65 28.31
CA SER A 845 -19.77 11.25 27.52
C SER A 845 -19.65 10.54 26.17
N PRO A 846 -20.23 11.08 25.08
CA PRO A 846 -20.22 10.42 23.78
C PRO A 846 -18.81 10.04 23.29
N THR A 847 -17.81 10.88 23.53
CA THR A 847 -16.42 10.61 23.15
C THR A 847 -15.83 9.42 23.92
N PHE A 848 -15.96 9.39 25.25
CA PHE A 848 -15.43 8.28 26.04
C PHE A 848 -16.24 7.00 25.83
N LEU A 849 -17.55 7.10 25.68
CA LEU A 849 -18.42 5.96 25.37
C LEU A 849 -18.01 5.28 24.06
N HIS A 850 -17.86 6.06 22.98
CA HIS A 850 -17.40 5.51 21.69
C HIS A 850 -16.04 4.82 21.81
N ARG A 851 -15.07 5.44 22.50
CA ARG A 851 -13.75 4.84 22.72
C ARG A 851 -13.82 3.51 23.47
N VAL A 852 -14.64 3.40 24.52
CA VAL A 852 -14.85 2.15 25.25
C VAL A 852 -15.56 1.10 24.38
N GLN A 853 -16.53 1.52 23.58
CA GLN A 853 -17.22 0.64 22.62
C GLN A 853 -16.26 0.09 21.56
N VAL A 854 -15.35 0.91 21.04
CA VAL A 854 -14.27 0.47 20.13
C VAL A 854 -13.35 -0.54 20.82
N ALA A 855 -12.95 -0.30 22.07
CA ALA A 855 -12.17 -1.27 22.85
C ALA A 855 -12.90 -2.62 23.09
N ARG A 856 -14.23 -2.64 22.97
CA ARG A 856 -15.06 -3.86 23.04
C ARG A 856 -15.15 -4.62 21.71
N LEU A 857 -14.98 -3.96 20.57
CA LEU A 857 -15.09 -4.61 19.25
C LEU A 857 -14.31 -5.94 19.16
N PRO A 858 -13.06 -6.04 19.64
CA PRO A 858 -12.32 -7.30 19.62
C PRO A 858 -13.04 -8.46 20.32
N LEU A 859 -13.60 -8.19 21.48
CA LEU A 859 -14.32 -9.18 22.28
C LEU A 859 -15.59 -9.65 21.57
N MET A 860 -16.34 -8.73 20.97
CA MET A 860 -17.53 -9.03 20.20
C MET A 860 -17.18 -9.82 18.94
N TYR A 861 -16.12 -9.43 18.24
CA TYR A 861 -15.61 -10.17 17.08
C TYR A 861 -15.23 -11.61 17.46
N ALA A 862 -14.50 -11.80 18.56
CA ALA A 862 -14.13 -13.13 19.03
C ALA A 862 -15.37 -13.96 19.40
N ALA A 863 -16.33 -13.38 20.12
CA ALA A 863 -17.57 -14.06 20.48
C ALA A 863 -18.41 -14.44 19.24
N ILE A 864 -18.55 -13.55 18.26
CA ILE A 864 -19.21 -13.85 16.97
C ILE A 864 -18.45 -14.96 16.24
N THR A 865 -17.13 -14.85 16.14
CA THR A 865 -16.30 -15.84 15.44
C THR A 865 -16.42 -17.21 16.09
N LEU A 866 -16.37 -17.31 17.42
CA LEU A 866 -16.53 -18.57 18.15
C LEU A 866 -17.94 -19.14 18.00
N ALA A 867 -18.98 -18.32 18.18
CA ALA A 867 -20.38 -18.73 18.01
C ALA A 867 -20.70 -19.19 16.58
N THR A 868 -19.89 -18.79 15.60
CA THR A 868 -20.10 -19.07 14.17
C THR A 868 -19.06 -20.02 13.57
N SER A 869 -18.07 -20.46 14.36
CA SER A 869 -17.01 -21.42 14.00
C SER A 869 -17.44 -22.90 14.09
N GLY A 870 -18.76 -23.14 14.03
CA GLY A 870 -19.49 -24.30 14.54
C GLY A 870 -18.79 -25.65 14.46
N SER A 871 -18.63 -26.29 15.62
CA SER A 871 -18.63 -27.75 15.71
C SER A 871 -20.06 -28.26 15.55
N TYR A 872 -20.24 -29.38 14.85
CA TYR A 872 -21.52 -30.01 14.59
C TYR A 872 -21.53 -31.43 15.13
N VAL A 873 -22.70 -31.85 15.59
CA VAL A 873 -22.97 -33.24 15.95
C VAL A 873 -24.08 -33.78 15.08
N GLU A 874 -23.95 -35.03 14.69
CA GLU A 874 -24.97 -35.72 13.92
C GLU A 874 -26.12 -36.12 14.86
N ARG A 875 -27.31 -35.57 14.63
CA ARG A 875 -28.53 -35.85 15.41
C ARG A 875 -29.74 -35.91 14.48
N ASP A 876 -30.50 -37.01 14.55
CA ASP A 876 -31.73 -37.22 13.78
C ASP A 876 -31.57 -36.98 12.27
N GLY A 877 -30.51 -37.53 11.67
CA GLY A 877 -30.22 -37.40 10.23
C GLY A 877 -29.84 -35.97 9.78
N ALA A 878 -29.38 -35.13 10.71
CA ALA A 878 -28.94 -33.77 10.43
C ALA A 878 -27.65 -33.46 11.20
N LEU A 879 -26.88 -32.50 10.70
CA LEU A 879 -25.81 -31.87 11.46
C LEU A 879 -26.38 -30.71 12.27
N VAL A 880 -26.27 -30.82 13.60
CA VAL A 880 -26.73 -29.79 14.55
C VAL A 880 -25.50 -29.12 15.15
N MET A 881 -25.44 -27.79 15.06
CA MET A 881 -24.33 -27.01 15.60
C MET A 881 -24.37 -27.04 17.14
N GLU A 882 -23.26 -27.42 17.78
CA GLU A 882 -23.15 -27.40 19.24
C GLU A 882 -22.98 -25.96 19.75
N GLY A 883 -23.72 -25.59 20.79
CA GLY A 883 -23.56 -24.30 21.47
C GLY A 883 -24.09 -23.07 20.73
N GLY A 884 -24.92 -23.23 19.68
CA GLY A 884 -25.38 -22.14 18.82
C GLY A 884 -26.16 -21.03 19.54
N THR A 885 -25.45 -20.00 20.00
CA THR A 885 -26.03 -18.70 20.38
C THR A 885 -26.41 -17.92 19.14
N ASP A 886 -27.57 -17.27 19.18
CA ASP A 886 -27.97 -16.28 18.18
C ASP A 886 -27.02 -15.08 18.24
N GLY A 887 -26.01 -15.07 17.38
CA GLY A 887 -25.03 -13.98 17.27
C GLY A 887 -25.58 -12.73 16.60
N THR A 888 -26.84 -12.70 16.13
CA THR A 888 -27.37 -11.59 15.31
C THR A 888 -27.46 -10.28 16.07
N GLY A 889 -27.90 -10.30 17.34
CA GLY A 889 -27.94 -9.10 18.18
C GLY A 889 -26.54 -8.56 18.47
N LEU A 890 -25.58 -9.46 18.71
CA LEU A 890 -24.18 -9.10 18.93
C LEU A 890 -23.53 -8.53 17.67
N ALA A 891 -23.80 -9.13 16.51
CA ALA A 891 -23.34 -8.67 15.20
C ALA A 891 -23.95 -7.32 14.81
N ALA A 892 -25.21 -7.07 15.14
CA ALA A 892 -25.86 -5.78 14.92
C ALA A 892 -25.18 -4.66 15.73
N ARG A 893 -24.95 -4.90 17.03
CA ARG A 893 -24.21 -3.95 17.88
C ARG A 893 -22.76 -3.77 17.41
N PHE A 894 -22.09 -4.86 16.98
CA PHE A 894 -20.73 -4.77 16.43
C PHE A 894 -20.72 -3.86 15.21
N ALA A 895 -21.67 -4.07 14.30
CA ALA A 895 -21.75 -3.31 13.05
C ALA A 895 -22.02 -1.82 13.27
N GLU A 896 -22.85 -1.46 14.25
CA GLU A 896 -23.10 -0.05 14.61
C GLU A 896 -21.80 0.66 15.04
N ILE A 897 -21.09 0.07 16.01
CA ILE A 897 -19.84 0.64 16.55
C ILE A 897 -18.75 0.64 15.48
N ALA A 898 -18.59 -0.45 14.74
CA ALA A 898 -17.59 -0.59 13.69
C ALA A 898 -17.77 0.44 12.57
N ARG A 899 -19.03 0.69 12.15
CA ARG A 899 -19.32 1.75 11.16
C ARG A 899 -19.07 3.15 11.71
N ALA A 900 -19.38 3.40 12.98
CA ALA A 900 -19.08 4.68 13.63
C ALA A 900 -17.57 4.96 13.70
N GLU A 901 -16.75 3.94 13.93
CA GLU A 901 -15.28 4.05 13.92
C GLU A 901 -14.68 4.13 12.50
N GLY A 902 -15.42 3.66 11.50
CA GLY A 902 -14.96 3.59 10.11
C GLY A 902 -14.13 2.35 9.80
N VAL A 903 -14.49 1.21 10.40
CA VAL A 903 -13.92 -0.11 10.06
C VAL A 903 -14.35 -0.51 8.64
N THR A 904 -13.39 -0.92 7.83
CA THR A 904 -13.57 -1.29 6.42
C THR A 904 -13.19 -2.76 6.14
N MET A 905 -12.31 -3.32 6.95
CA MET A 905 -11.77 -4.68 6.80
C MET A 905 -11.77 -5.38 8.16
N VAL A 906 -11.81 -6.72 8.16
CA VAL A 906 -11.68 -7.53 9.39
C VAL A 906 -10.50 -8.50 9.36
N SER A 907 -9.86 -8.61 8.19
CA SER A 907 -8.64 -9.36 7.92
C SER A 907 -7.95 -8.72 6.71
N GLU A 908 -6.71 -9.12 6.44
CA GLU A 908 -6.05 -8.77 5.19
C GLU A 908 -6.84 -9.38 4.02
N GLY A 909 -7.24 -8.54 3.06
CA GLY A 909 -8.12 -8.92 1.95
C GLY A 909 -9.60 -9.21 2.31
N GLY A 910 -9.98 -9.24 3.59
CA GLY A 910 -11.34 -9.54 4.05
C GLY A 910 -12.16 -8.29 4.39
N GLY A 911 -13.10 -7.92 3.52
CA GLY A 911 -13.99 -6.76 3.69
C GLY A 911 -15.00 -6.92 4.84
N PHE A 912 -15.20 -5.85 5.62
CA PHE A 912 -16.10 -5.81 6.78
C PHE A 912 -17.55 -6.17 6.43
N GLU A 913 -18.12 -5.57 5.38
CA GLU A 913 -19.52 -5.83 4.99
C GLU A 913 -19.71 -7.27 4.48
N GLY A 914 -18.71 -7.83 3.78
CA GLY A 914 -18.72 -9.22 3.33
C GLY A 914 -18.67 -10.20 4.50
N TRP A 915 -17.81 -9.94 5.49
CA TRP A 915 -17.76 -10.71 6.73
C TRP A 915 -19.09 -10.65 7.50
N LEU A 916 -19.66 -9.46 7.65
CA LEU A 916 -20.93 -9.26 8.37
C LEU A 916 -22.09 -10.00 7.69
N ALA A 917 -22.15 -9.97 6.36
CA ALA A 917 -23.13 -10.74 5.58
C ALA A 917 -22.96 -12.26 5.75
N GLY A 918 -21.72 -12.70 5.98
CA GLY A 918 -21.37 -14.10 6.21
C GLY A 918 -21.62 -14.63 7.63
N VAL A 919 -21.97 -13.76 8.60
CA VAL A 919 -22.37 -14.18 9.95
C VAL A 919 -23.67 -15.01 9.85
N PRO A 920 -23.65 -16.32 10.19
CA PRO A 920 -24.81 -17.19 10.10
C PRO A 920 -26.04 -16.59 10.77
N LYS A 921 -27.07 -16.34 9.96
CA LYS A 921 -28.41 -15.98 10.44
C LYS A 921 -29.17 -17.27 10.67
N ALA A 922 -29.18 -17.73 11.92
CA ALA A 922 -30.08 -18.76 12.43
C ALA A 922 -30.33 -19.97 11.51
N THR A 923 -29.39 -20.91 11.44
CA THR A 923 -29.74 -22.33 11.25
C THR A 923 -28.73 -23.22 11.95
N ASN A 924 -29.03 -23.56 13.22
CA ASN A 924 -28.26 -24.49 14.04
C ASN A 924 -28.42 -25.96 13.58
N ARG A 925 -29.03 -26.21 12.41
CA ARG A 925 -29.34 -27.54 11.87
C ARG A 925 -29.25 -27.52 10.34
N THR A 926 -28.44 -28.41 9.78
CA THR A 926 -28.37 -28.69 8.34
C THR A 926 -28.81 -30.14 8.10
N GLN A 927 -29.78 -30.33 7.20
CA GLN A 927 -30.26 -31.66 6.84
C GLN A 927 -29.16 -32.42 6.08
N ILE A 928 -28.93 -33.69 6.43
CA ILE A 928 -28.09 -34.58 5.64
C ILE A 928 -28.98 -35.25 4.59
N GLU A 929 -28.56 -35.17 3.33
CA GLU A 929 -29.19 -35.89 2.22
C GLU A 929 -28.31 -37.09 1.87
N HIS A 930 -28.86 -38.30 1.92
CA HIS A 930 -28.11 -39.54 1.71
C HIS A 930 -28.34 -40.09 0.30
N LEU A 931 -27.27 -40.48 -0.39
CA LEU A 931 -27.31 -41.28 -1.62
C LEU A 931 -26.53 -42.57 -1.42
N GLY A 932 -27.02 -43.70 -1.93
CA GLY A 932 -26.36 -44.99 -1.74
C GLY A 932 -26.54 -45.95 -2.91
N ASN A 933 -25.50 -46.73 -3.18
CA ASN A 933 -25.54 -47.90 -4.05
C ASN A 933 -24.71 -49.03 -3.38
N PRO A 934 -24.64 -50.24 -3.96
CA PRO A 934 -23.88 -51.34 -3.37
C PRO A 934 -22.37 -51.08 -3.18
N ALA A 935 -21.80 -50.05 -3.82
CA ALA A 935 -20.37 -49.77 -3.82
C ALA A 935 -19.96 -48.49 -3.05
N LEU A 936 -20.84 -47.48 -3.00
CA LEU A 936 -20.61 -46.15 -2.42
C LEU A 936 -21.84 -45.63 -1.66
N SER A 937 -21.58 -44.85 -0.62
CA SER A 937 -22.57 -43.99 0.04
C SER A 937 -22.07 -42.55 0.14
N LEU A 938 -22.95 -41.58 -0.09
CA LEU A 938 -22.65 -40.16 -0.05
C LEU A 938 -23.58 -39.44 0.93
N ASP A 939 -23.00 -38.58 1.77
CA ASP A 939 -23.73 -37.67 2.63
C ASP A 939 -23.53 -36.24 2.11
N LEU A 940 -24.62 -35.63 1.65
CA LEU A 940 -24.63 -34.26 1.12
C LEU A 940 -25.20 -33.29 2.15
N LEU A 941 -24.68 -32.07 2.16
CA LEU A 941 -25.12 -31.00 3.05
C LEU A 941 -25.61 -29.79 2.22
N PRO A 942 -26.88 -29.80 1.73
CA PRO A 942 -27.46 -28.68 1.00
C PRO A 942 -27.30 -27.34 1.73
N GLY A 943 -27.54 -27.33 3.05
CA GLY A 943 -27.48 -26.11 3.87
C GLY A 943 -26.06 -25.54 4.08
N LEU A 944 -25.01 -26.24 3.66
CA LEU A 944 -23.61 -25.79 3.77
C LEU A 944 -22.94 -25.85 2.38
N GLY A 945 -23.37 -24.99 1.46
CA GLY A 945 -22.76 -24.90 0.13
C GLY A 945 -23.07 -26.06 -0.82
N GLY A 946 -24.05 -26.90 -0.49
CA GLY A 946 -24.37 -28.08 -1.30
C GLY A 946 -23.25 -29.11 -1.39
N ARG A 947 -22.37 -29.15 -0.39
CA ARG A 947 -21.15 -29.98 -0.39
C ARG A 947 -21.44 -31.46 -0.29
N ILE A 948 -20.56 -32.29 -0.84
CA ILE A 948 -20.48 -33.71 -0.48
C ILE A 948 -19.56 -33.79 0.72
N TRP A 949 -20.13 -34.04 1.90
CA TRP A 949 -19.38 -34.05 3.15
C TRP A 949 -18.68 -35.38 3.38
N ARG A 950 -19.35 -36.48 3.04
CA ARG A 950 -18.79 -37.83 3.10
C ARG A 950 -19.04 -38.56 1.80
N MET A 951 -18.05 -39.33 1.39
CA MET A 951 -18.16 -40.34 0.34
C MET A 951 -17.47 -41.59 0.86
N LYS A 952 -18.22 -42.65 1.13
CA LYS A 952 -17.70 -43.88 1.73
C LYS A 952 -17.76 -45.03 0.74
N THR A 953 -16.75 -45.90 0.81
CA THR A 953 -16.79 -47.22 0.16
C THR A 953 -17.76 -48.16 0.87
N ALA A 954 -18.15 -49.26 0.22
CA ALA A 954 -18.92 -50.34 0.84
C ALA A 954 -18.27 -50.89 2.14
N ALA A 955 -16.94 -50.77 2.28
CA ALA A 955 -16.20 -51.15 3.49
C ALA A 955 -16.25 -50.08 4.60
N GLY A 956 -16.98 -48.98 4.40
CA GLY A 956 -17.15 -47.90 5.38
C GLY A 956 -16.01 -46.88 5.44
N ARG A 957 -14.98 -47.00 4.59
CA ARG A 957 -13.89 -46.01 4.52
C ARG A 957 -14.38 -44.71 3.89
N ASP A 958 -14.18 -43.58 4.57
CA ASP A 958 -14.29 -42.23 3.99
C ASP A 958 -13.17 -41.96 2.98
N LEU A 959 -13.59 -41.58 1.77
CA LEU A 959 -12.74 -41.16 0.65
C LEU A 959 -12.56 -39.65 0.64
N ILE A 960 -13.51 -38.90 1.20
CA ILE A 960 -13.44 -37.46 1.42
C ILE A 960 -12.95 -37.20 2.84
N LYS A 961 -12.11 -36.18 3.03
CA LYS A 961 -11.58 -35.81 4.33
C LYS A 961 -12.69 -35.22 5.21
N VAL A 962 -13.02 -35.92 6.29
CA VAL A 962 -13.91 -35.44 7.35
C VAL A 962 -13.06 -34.82 8.46
N PHE A 963 -13.37 -33.59 8.83
CA PHE A 963 -12.71 -32.89 9.94
C PHE A 963 -13.54 -32.96 11.22
N GLY A 964 -12.84 -33.03 12.35
CA GLY A 964 -13.44 -33.24 13.68
C GLY A 964 -13.69 -34.70 13.99
N ASP A 965 -14.50 -34.95 15.01
CA ASP A 965 -14.87 -36.28 15.49
C ASP A 965 -16.40 -36.36 15.74
N PRO A 966 -16.96 -37.55 16.06
CA PRO A 966 -18.40 -37.72 16.31
C PRO A 966 -19.06 -36.78 17.31
N ASN A 967 -18.28 -36.17 18.21
CA ASN A 967 -18.76 -35.20 19.19
C ASN A 967 -18.59 -33.75 18.71
N ALA A 968 -17.79 -33.49 17.69
CA ALA A 968 -17.50 -32.13 17.21
C ALA A 968 -16.97 -32.13 15.76
N TYR A 969 -17.82 -32.41 14.78
CA TYR A 969 -17.48 -32.31 13.37
C TYR A 969 -17.29 -30.86 12.94
N VAL A 970 -16.42 -30.61 11.97
CA VAL A 970 -16.24 -29.28 11.36
C VAL A 970 -16.47 -29.40 9.85
N PRO A 971 -17.73 -29.54 9.40
CA PRO A 971 -18.07 -29.85 8.01
C PRO A 971 -17.69 -28.75 7.02
N THR A 972 -17.34 -27.54 7.50
CA THR A 972 -16.87 -26.41 6.68
C THR A 972 -15.37 -26.40 6.39
N GLU A 973 -14.58 -27.25 7.08
CA GLU A 973 -13.12 -27.34 6.88
C GLU A 973 -12.73 -28.41 5.87
N GLY A 974 -13.69 -29.16 5.35
CA GLY A 974 -13.43 -30.06 4.23
C GLY A 974 -14.67 -30.59 3.55
N GLY A 975 -14.44 -31.47 2.58
CA GLY A 975 -15.50 -32.01 1.74
C GLY A 975 -15.18 -31.90 0.25
N TYR A 976 -16.21 -32.11 -0.55
CA TYR A 976 -16.28 -31.66 -1.94
C TYR A 976 -17.05 -30.34 -2.00
N GLU A 977 -16.42 -29.29 -2.52
CA GLU A 977 -17.02 -27.97 -2.71
C GLU A 977 -16.84 -27.49 -4.16
N GLU A 978 -17.60 -26.49 -4.57
CA GLU A 978 -17.30 -25.73 -5.79
C GLU A 978 -17.70 -24.27 -5.65
N TYR A 979 -17.01 -23.41 -6.41
CA TYR A 979 -17.11 -21.96 -6.34
C TYR A 979 -17.55 -21.38 -7.68
N SER A 980 -18.09 -20.16 -7.65
CA SER A 980 -18.53 -19.42 -8.84
C SER A 980 -17.46 -18.47 -9.42
N GLY A 981 -16.26 -18.46 -8.83
CA GLY A 981 -15.09 -17.72 -9.33
C GLY A 981 -13.78 -18.50 -9.15
N SER A 982 -12.70 -17.97 -9.71
CA SER A 982 -11.36 -18.57 -9.67
C SER A 982 -10.70 -18.47 -8.29
N GLY A 983 -11.04 -17.45 -7.50
CA GLY A 983 -10.54 -17.24 -6.14
C GLY A 983 -10.97 -18.34 -5.15
N TYR A 984 -10.08 -18.68 -4.20
CA TYR A 984 -10.37 -19.66 -3.14
C TYR A 984 -11.52 -19.16 -2.28
N ARG A 985 -12.51 -20.01 -2.01
CA ARG A 985 -13.73 -19.68 -1.26
C ARG A 985 -14.51 -18.48 -1.81
N SER A 986 -14.45 -18.25 -3.14
CA SER A 986 -15.39 -17.36 -3.83
C SER A 986 -16.84 -17.91 -3.75
N PRO A 987 -17.89 -17.09 -4.00
CA PRO A 987 -19.27 -17.46 -3.70
C PRO A 987 -19.70 -18.84 -4.22
N GLY A 988 -20.52 -19.56 -3.47
CA GLY A 988 -21.07 -20.88 -3.82
C GLY A 988 -20.68 -22.03 -2.87
N TRP A 989 -19.70 -21.84 -1.99
CA TRP A 989 -19.19 -22.90 -1.10
C TRP A 989 -19.84 -22.97 0.28
N ARG A 990 -20.52 -21.91 0.72
CA ARG A 990 -21.08 -21.81 2.08
C ARG A 990 -22.57 -21.52 2.09
N GLU A 991 -23.07 -20.88 1.05
CA GLU A 991 -24.46 -20.48 0.90
C GLU A 991 -25.40 -21.69 1.01
N PRO A 992 -26.58 -21.55 1.64
CA PRO A 992 -27.51 -22.66 1.75
C PRO A 992 -28.17 -22.92 0.40
N TYR A 993 -28.00 -24.14 -0.11
CA TYR A 993 -28.68 -24.62 -1.31
C TYR A 993 -30.04 -25.20 -0.96
N LYS A 994 -31.03 -24.90 -1.79
CA LYS A 994 -32.34 -25.51 -1.77
C LYS A 994 -32.32 -26.78 -2.62
N VAL A 995 -32.78 -27.90 -2.07
CA VAL A 995 -33.00 -29.12 -2.86
C VAL A 995 -34.19 -28.89 -3.80
N ILE A 996 -33.95 -29.00 -5.12
CA ILE A 996 -34.95 -28.79 -6.18
C ILE A 996 -35.40 -30.07 -6.85
N GLY A 997 -34.67 -31.17 -6.66
CA GLY A 997 -35.07 -32.49 -7.15
C GLY A 997 -34.26 -33.59 -6.47
N ARG A 998 -34.89 -34.74 -6.21
CA ARG A 998 -34.22 -35.90 -5.61
C ARG A 998 -34.78 -37.21 -6.14
N SER A 999 -33.95 -38.25 -6.14
CA SER A 999 -34.34 -39.65 -6.19
C SER A 999 -33.35 -40.47 -5.37
N ASP A 1000 -33.53 -41.78 -5.28
CA ASP A 1000 -32.58 -42.70 -4.64
C ASP A 1000 -31.17 -42.66 -5.28
N ARG A 1001 -31.04 -42.01 -6.44
CA ARG A 1001 -29.84 -41.99 -7.27
C ARG A 1001 -29.25 -40.59 -7.46
N PHE A 1002 -29.95 -39.52 -7.11
CA PHE A 1002 -29.41 -38.17 -7.28
C PHE A 1002 -30.04 -37.16 -6.32
N VAL A 1003 -29.30 -36.08 -6.07
CA VAL A 1003 -29.80 -34.83 -5.47
C VAL A 1003 -29.43 -33.67 -6.39
N ALA A 1004 -30.42 -32.87 -6.76
CA ALA A 1004 -30.27 -31.62 -7.49
C ALA A 1004 -30.65 -30.46 -6.56
N MET A 1005 -29.81 -29.43 -6.54
CA MET A 1005 -29.89 -28.34 -5.59
C MET A 1005 -29.51 -27.01 -6.24
N GLU A 1006 -30.05 -25.89 -5.74
CA GLU A 1006 -29.79 -24.55 -6.26
C GLU A 1006 -29.55 -23.51 -5.16
N ALA A 1007 -28.73 -22.50 -5.44
CA ALA A 1007 -28.54 -21.32 -4.60
C ALA A 1007 -28.48 -20.05 -5.46
N ASN A 1008 -29.02 -18.93 -4.97
CA ASN A 1008 -28.79 -17.61 -5.56
C ASN A 1008 -27.63 -16.96 -4.80
N LEU A 1009 -26.57 -16.60 -5.51
CA LEU A 1009 -25.34 -16.07 -4.93
C LEU A 1009 -25.38 -14.55 -4.86
N SER A 1010 -24.57 -13.97 -3.97
CA SER A 1010 -24.40 -12.52 -3.85
C SER A 1010 -23.83 -11.86 -5.11
N SER A 1011 -23.15 -12.63 -5.96
CA SER A 1011 -22.66 -12.20 -7.28
C SER A 1011 -23.78 -11.99 -8.32
N GLY A 1012 -25.04 -12.32 -8.00
CA GLY A 1012 -26.16 -12.28 -8.95
C GLY A 1012 -26.25 -13.50 -9.88
N LEU A 1013 -25.35 -14.47 -9.71
CA LEU A 1013 -25.42 -15.78 -10.35
C LEU A 1013 -26.33 -16.73 -9.58
N ARG A 1014 -27.07 -17.58 -10.29
CA ARG A 1014 -27.72 -18.76 -9.71
C ARG A 1014 -26.86 -19.98 -9.97
N PHE A 1015 -26.50 -20.69 -8.91
CA PHE A 1015 -25.72 -21.91 -8.95
C PHE A 1015 -26.66 -23.11 -8.83
N THR A 1016 -26.66 -24.00 -9.81
CA THR A 1016 -27.33 -25.31 -9.73
C THR A 1016 -26.28 -26.42 -9.70
N ARG A 1017 -26.41 -27.37 -8.77
CA ARG A 1017 -25.56 -28.57 -8.69
C ARG A 1017 -26.43 -29.82 -8.69
N ARG A 1018 -26.05 -30.82 -9.48
CA ARG A 1018 -26.64 -32.15 -9.49
C ARG A 1018 -25.57 -33.18 -9.18
N VAL A 1019 -25.74 -33.91 -8.08
CA VAL A 1019 -24.90 -35.05 -7.71
C VAL A 1019 -25.68 -36.32 -7.97
N ALA A 1020 -25.17 -37.19 -8.85
CA ALA A 1020 -25.82 -38.42 -9.27
C ALA A 1020 -24.89 -39.63 -9.09
N LEU A 1021 -25.44 -40.72 -8.55
CA LEU A 1021 -24.72 -41.96 -8.26
C LEU A 1021 -25.10 -43.04 -9.27
N ASP A 1022 -24.11 -43.69 -9.88
CA ASP A 1022 -24.34 -44.77 -10.87
C ASP A 1022 -25.02 -45.99 -10.24
N ALA A 1023 -26.03 -46.52 -10.92
CA ALA A 1023 -26.69 -47.81 -10.70
C ALA A 1023 -26.01 -48.75 -9.68
N VAL A 1024 -24.81 -49.17 -10.06
CA VAL A 1024 -24.07 -50.27 -9.44
C VAL A 1024 -22.59 -49.92 -9.27
N LYS A 1025 -22.01 -49.15 -10.20
CA LYS A 1025 -20.58 -48.85 -10.20
C LYS A 1025 -20.23 -47.87 -9.07
N PRO A 1026 -19.00 -47.92 -8.55
CA PRO A 1026 -18.49 -46.92 -7.61
C PRO A 1026 -18.18 -45.59 -8.33
N LEU A 1027 -19.19 -45.00 -8.97
CA LEU A 1027 -19.06 -43.81 -9.81
C LEU A 1027 -20.10 -42.76 -9.41
N VAL A 1028 -19.63 -41.54 -9.15
CA VAL A 1028 -20.46 -40.35 -8.95
C VAL A 1028 -20.25 -39.37 -10.11
N THR A 1029 -21.33 -38.82 -10.64
CA THR A 1029 -21.34 -37.73 -11.63
C THR A 1029 -21.81 -36.46 -10.95
N ILE A 1030 -21.08 -35.36 -11.18
CA ILE A 1030 -21.42 -34.04 -10.65
C ILE A 1030 -21.53 -33.10 -11.85
N THR A 1031 -22.69 -32.47 -11.97
CA THR A 1031 -22.98 -31.47 -13.01
C THR A 1031 -23.37 -30.17 -12.35
N SER A 1032 -22.61 -29.12 -12.64
CA SER A 1032 -22.79 -27.80 -12.04
C SER A 1032 -22.96 -26.73 -13.09
N THR A 1033 -23.91 -25.83 -12.86
CA THR A 1033 -24.30 -24.78 -13.80
C THR A 1033 -24.44 -23.44 -13.09
N LEU A 1034 -23.75 -22.42 -13.59
CA LEU A 1034 -23.97 -21.02 -13.23
C LEU A 1034 -24.90 -20.39 -14.27
N LEU A 1035 -25.93 -19.67 -13.82
CA LEU A 1035 -26.84 -18.87 -14.64
C LEU A 1035 -26.74 -17.41 -14.21
N ASN A 1036 -26.52 -16.49 -15.14
CA ASN A 1036 -26.63 -15.07 -14.83
C ASN A 1036 -28.11 -14.65 -14.74
N THR A 1037 -28.56 -14.30 -13.54
CA THR A 1037 -29.95 -13.87 -13.28
C THR A 1037 -30.14 -12.35 -13.26
N THR A 1038 -29.06 -11.59 -13.44
CA THR A 1038 -29.07 -10.12 -13.45
C THR A 1038 -29.24 -9.56 -14.85
N ASN A 1039 -29.46 -8.25 -14.95
CA ASN A 1039 -29.51 -7.52 -16.23
C ASN A 1039 -28.13 -7.03 -16.70
N GLN A 1040 -27.05 -7.38 -15.99
CA GLN A 1040 -25.68 -6.99 -16.30
C GLN A 1040 -24.82 -8.23 -16.53
N THR A 1041 -23.77 -8.14 -17.33
CA THR A 1041 -22.79 -9.24 -17.49
C THR A 1041 -22.08 -9.52 -16.17
N GLN A 1042 -21.86 -10.80 -15.85
CA GLN A 1042 -21.18 -11.24 -14.64
C GLN A 1042 -19.98 -12.11 -14.99
N THR A 1043 -18.83 -11.89 -14.35
CA THR A 1043 -17.68 -12.80 -14.47
C THR A 1043 -17.97 -14.10 -13.72
N ALA A 1044 -17.72 -15.24 -14.35
CA ALA A 1044 -18.05 -16.56 -13.82
C ALA A 1044 -16.95 -17.58 -14.13
N CYS A 1045 -16.60 -18.40 -13.14
CA CYS A 1045 -15.73 -19.56 -13.28
C CYS A 1045 -16.24 -20.66 -12.34
N LEU A 1046 -16.42 -21.89 -12.83
CA LEU A 1046 -16.68 -23.04 -11.98
C LEU A 1046 -15.36 -23.62 -11.50
N ARG A 1047 -15.03 -23.41 -10.23
CA ARG A 1047 -13.88 -24.03 -9.57
C ARG A 1047 -14.34 -25.19 -8.71
N VAL A 1048 -13.86 -26.39 -9.00
CA VAL A 1048 -14.11 -27.63 -8.27
C VAL A 1048 -13.02 -27.83 -7.23
N HIS A 1049 -13.40 -28.10 -5.98
CA HIS A 1049 -12.48 -28.25 -4.87
C HIS A 1049 -12.80 -29.51 -4.03
N PRO A 1050 -12.28 -30.68 -4.43
CA PRO A 1050 -12.45 -31.92 -3.67
C PRO A 1050 -11.31 -32.13 -2.68
N GLU A 1051 -11.62 -32.62 -1.48
CA GLU A 1051 -10.61 -32.96 -0.48
C GLU A 1051 -10.58 -34.45 -0.20
N PHE A 1052 -9.72 -35.20 -0.90
CA PHE A 1052 -9.62 -36.64 -0.72
C PHE A 1052 -8.74 -37.03 0.46
N ALA A 1053 -9.19 -37.99 1.25
CA ALA A 1053 -8.44 -38.57 2.36
C ALA A 1053 -7.53 -39.70 1.85
N VAL A 1054 -6.22 -39.57 2.07
CA VAL A 1054 -5.24 -40.62 1.80
C VAL A 1054 -4.70 -41.20 3.10
N ARG A 1055 -4.34 -42.48 3.11
CA ARG A 1055 -3.85 -43.15 4.32
C ARG A 1055 -2.43 -42.74 4.69
N ASP A 1056 -1.59 -42.60 3.67
CA ASP A 1056 -0.18 -42.27 3.79
C ASP A 1056 0.24 -41.51 2.54
N LEU A 1057 0.53 -40.22 2.68
CA LEU A 1057 0.91 -39.37 1.55
C LEU A 1057 2.23 -39.84 0.92
N ALA A 1058 3.14 -40.46 1.70
CA ALA A 1058 4.41 -40.97 1.21
C ALA A 1058 4.26 -42.21 0.32
N LYS A 1059 3.14 -42.92 0.43
CA LYS A 1059 2.80 -44.08 -0.41
C LYS A 1059 1.75 -43.77 -1.46
N SER A 1060 1.33 -42.51 -1.55
CA SER A 1060 0.30 -42.07 -2.48
C SER A 1060 0.91 -41.31 -3.65
N THR A 1061 0.31 -41.45 -4.83
CA THR A 1061 0.74 -40.76 -6.06
C THR A 1061 -0.46 -40.13 -6.74
N ALA A 1062 -0.27 -38.99 -7.42
CA ALA A 1062 -1.21 -38.54 -8.42
C ALA A 1062 -0.81 -39.10 -9.78
N LYS A 1063 -1.78 -39.48 -10.60
CA LYS A 1063 -1.58 -39.84 -12.00
C LYS A 1063 -2.32 -38.85 -12.88
N VAL A 1064 -1.66 -38.33 -13.91
CA VAL A 1064 -2.24 -37.35 -14.85
C VAL A 1064 -2.20 -37.95 -16.25
N LEU A 1065 -3.33 -37.93 -16.98
CA LEU A 1065 -3.35 -38.41 -18.36
C LEU A 1065 -2.79 -37.31 -19.27
N GLY A 1066 -1.71 -37.60 -20.01
CA GLY A 1066 -1.09 -36.69 -20.96
C GLY A 1066 -1.85 -36.57 -22.28
N ALA A 1067 -1.47 -35.60 -23.10
CA ALA A 1067 -2.04 -35.37 -24.44
C ALA A 1067 -1.85 -36.58 -25.38
N ASP A 1068 -0.79 -37.36 -25.17
CA ASP A 1068 -0.48 -38.61 -25.85
C ASP A 1068 -1.31 -39.82 -25.35
N ASN A 1069 -2.22 -39.60 -24.39
CA ASN A 1069 -3.00 -40.61 -23.68
C ASN A 1069 -2.16 -41.58 -22.84
N THR A 1070 -0.98 -41.16 -22.36
CA THR A 1070 -0.21 -41.91 -21.37
C THR A 1070 -0.33 -41.31 -19.98
N TRP A 1071 -0.30 -42.16 -18.94
CA TRP A 1071 -0.38 -41.70 -17.56
C TRP A 1071 1.00 -41.33 -17.02
N ARG A 1072 1.21 -40.04 -16.70
CA ARG A 1072 2.37 -39.58 -15.92
C ARG A 1072 2.08 -39.69 -14.44
N THR A 1073 3.07 -40.10 -13.65
CA THR A 1073 2.95 -40.24 -12.19
C THR A 1073 3.66 -39.09 -11.49
N ILE A 1074 3.01 -38.49 -10.50
CA ILE A 1074 3.51 -37.40 -9.66
C ILE A 1074 3.57 -37.93 -8.23
N THR A 1075 4.75 -37.81 -7.60
CA THR A 1075 4.94 -38.16 -6.19
C THR A 1075 4.29 -37.09 -5.32
N LEU A 1076 3.55 -37.50 -4.28
CA LEU A 1076 2.82 -36.54 -3.45
C LEU A 1076 3.60 -36.05 -2.23
N ALA A 1077 4.37 -36.92 -1.56
CA ALA A 1077 5.17 -36.50 -0.42
C ALA A 1077 6.38 -35.67 -0.82
N ASN A 1078 6.70 -34.67 0.02
CA ASN A 1078 7.96 -33.96 -0.03
C ASN A 1078 8.98 -34.69 0.88
N PRO A 1079 10.10 -35.21 0.35
CA PRO A 1079 11.11 -35.89 1.16
C PRO A 1079 11.81 -34.97 2.17
N ALA A 1080 11.90 -33.66 1.88
CA ALA A 1080 12.58 -32.69 2.74
C ALA A 1080 11.69 -32.20 3.90
N ASP A 1081 10.37 -32.19 3.69
CA ASP A 1081 9.38 -31.87 4.72
C ASP A 1081 8.10 -32.68 4.49
N PRO A 1082 7.98 -33.86 5.12
CA PRO A 1082 6.82 -34.74 4.95
C PRO A 1082 5.49 -34.14 5.43
N GLN A 1083 5.50 -33.04 6.17
CA GLN A 1083 4.30 -32.39 6.71
C GLN A 1083 3.84 -31.20 5.86
N ALA A 1084 4.68 -30.70 4.96
CA ALA A 1084 4.41 -29.53 4.13
C ALA A 1084 3.12 -29.66 3.31
N GLU A 1085 2.50 -28.51 3.07
CA GLU A 1085 1.46 -28.33 2.06
C GLU A 1085 2.10 -27.80 0.78
N ARG A 1086 1.62 -28.27 -0.38
CA ARG A 1086 2.18 -27.88 -1.67
C ARG A 1086 1.11 -27.80 -2.75
N ASP A 1087 1.19 -26.74 -3.53
CA ASP A 1087 0.37 -26.50 -4.72
C ASP A 1087 1.16 -26.77 -5.99
N GLU A 1088 0.51 -27.38 -6.97
CA GLU A 1088 1.05 -27.60 -8.31
C GLU A 1088 -0.03 -27.33 -9.37
N PHE A 1089 0.05 -26.15 -10.00
CA PHE A 1089 -0.85 -25.76 -11.08
C PHE A 1089 -0.48 -26.48 -12.38
N LEU A 1090 -1.48 -27.09 -13.02
CA LEU A 1090 -1.35 -27.80 -14.29
C LEU A 1090 -2.11 -27.01 -15.37
N ARG A 1091 -1.36 -26.52 -16.36
CA ARG A 1091 -1.85 -25.69 -17.46
C ARG A 1091 -1.26 -26.16 -18.78
N GLU A 1092 -1.90 -25.78 -19.89
CA GLU A 1092 -1.40 -26.03 -21.24
C GLU A 1092 -1.01 -27.51 -21.45
N ALA A 1093 0.26 -27.80 -21.78
CA ALA A 1093 0.76 -29.15 -22.03
C ALA A 1093 0.74 -30.06 -20.79
N ASP A 1094 0.72 -29.49 -19.58
CA ASP A 1094 0.66 -30.25 -18.32
C ASP A 1094 -0.78 -30.53 -17.86
N LEU A 1095 -1.79 -29.92 -18.51
CA LEU A 1095 -3.21 -30.09 -18.17
C LEU A 1095 -3.66 -31.55 -18.40
N PRO A 1096 -4.41 -32.18 -17.47
CA PRO A 1096 -4.89 -33.53 -17.68
C PRO A 1096 -5.82 -33.62 -18.89
N ASN A 1097 -5.58 -34.60 -19.75
CA ASN A 1097 -6.29 -34.84 -20.99
C ASN A 1097 -7.66 -35.50 -20.77
N GLY A 1098 -8.52 -34.83 -19.97
CA GLY A 1098 -9.85 -35.30 -19.59
C GLY A 1098 -9.88 -36.35 -18.48
N ALA A 1099 -8.73 -36.75 -17.94
CA ALA A 1099 -8.67 -37.65 -16.80
C ALA A 1099 -7.40 -37.48 -15.94
N TRP A 1100 -7.55 -37.68 -14.65
CA TRP A 1100 -6.46 -37.78 -13.67
C TRP A 1100 -6.93 -38.54 -12.42
N ALA A 1101 -6.02 -38.98 -11.57
CA ALA A 1101 -6.35 -39.83 -10.43
C ALA A 1101 -5.45 -39.60 -9.22
N VAL A 1102 -5.99 -39.84 -8.02
CA VAL A 1102 -5.19 -40.08 -6.81
C VAL A 1102 -5.13 -41.58 -6.59
N VAL A 1103 -3.93 -42.13 -6.42
CA VAL A 1103 -3.67 -43.55 -6.12
C VAL A 1103 -3.13 -43.65 -4.70
N ASP A 1104 -3.88 -44.30 -3.82
CA ASP A 1104 -3.50 -44.58 -2.43
C ASP A 1104 -3.11 -46.05 -2.30
N ALA A 1105 -1.83 -46.34 -2.50
CA ALA A 1105 -1.31 -47.70 -2.40
C ALA A 1105 -1.44 -48.26 -0.97
N GLY A 1106 -1.48 -47.41 0.06
CA GLY A 1106 -1.65 -47.83 1.46
C GLY A 1106 -3.02 -48.42 1.77
N ALA A 1107 -3.96 -48.31 0.83
CA ALA A 1107 -5.31 -48.82 0.97
C ALA A 1107 -5.84 -49.50 -0.29
N ASP A 1108 -4.95 -49.81 -1.24
CA ASP A 1108 -5.24 -50.47 -2.52
C ASP A 1108 -6.47 -49.90 -3.25
N LEU A 1109 -6.56 -48.56 -3.33
CA LEU A 1109 -7.58 -47.90 -4.13
C LEU A 1109 -7.06 -46.67 -4.86
N ALA A 1110 -7.74 -46.32 -5.95
CA ALA A 1110 -7.56 -45.08 -6.67
C ALA A 1110 -8.90 -44.38 -6.92
N ILE A 1111 -8.88 -43.05 -6.92
CA ILE A 1111 -10.02 -42.21 -7.26
C ILE A 1111 -9.68 -41.54 -8.59
N VAL A 1112 -10.37 -41.95 -9.65
CA VAL A 1112 -10.17 -41.43 -11.00
C VAL A 1112 -11.22 -40.37 -11.29
N ASN A 1113 -10.77 -39.15 -11.56
CA ASN A 1113 -11.60 -38.05 -12.00
C ASN A 1113 -11.59 -37.96 -13.52
N ARG A 1114 -12.77 -37.83 -14.15
CA ARG A 1114 -12.91 -37.64 -15.61
C ARG A 1114 -13.82 -36.47 -15.92
N PHE A 1115 -13.45 -35.67 -16.92
CA PHE A 1115 -14.14 -34.42 -17.24
C PHE A 1115 -14.05 -34.11 -18.74
N GLY A 1116 -14.94 -33.22 -19.22
CA GLY A 1116 -14.90 -32.73 -20.59
C GLY A 1116 -13.67 -31.86 -20.85
N LYS A 1117 -12.84 -32.23 -21.84
CA LYS A 1117 -11.57 -31.52 -22.16
C LYS A 1117 -11.76 -30.01 -22.41
N GLY A 1118 -12.89 -29.62 -23.02
CA GLY A 1118 -13.21 -28.21 -23.29
C GLY A 1118 -13.87 -27.46 -22.13
N GLN A 1119 -14.18 -28.15 -21.02
CA GLN A 1119 -14.82 -27.53 -19.85
C GLN A 1119 -13.81 -27.10 -18.78
N VAL A 1120 -12.54 -27.48 -18.91
CA VAL A 1120 -11.49 -27.21 -17.91
C VAL A 1120 -10.34 -26.47 -18.60
N ALA A 1121 -9.98 -25.29 -18.10
CA ALA A 1121 -8.86 -24.48 -18.59
C ALA A 1121 -7.60 -24.65 -17.72
N GLN A 1122 -7.77 -25.03 -16.45
CA GLN A 1122 -6.69 -25.19 -15.49
C GLN A 1122 -7.06 -26.28 -14.49
N ALA A 1123 -6.06 -27.01 -14.00
CA ALA A 1123 -6.19 -27.91 -12.85
C ALA A 1123 -5.17 -27.55 -11.76
N LEU A 1124 -5.48 -27.85 -10.50
CA LEU A 1124 -4.56 -27.65 -9.38
C LEU A 1124 -4.48 -28.94 -8.55
N LEU A 1125 -3.27 -29.47 -8.43
CA LEU A 1125 -2.94 -30.53 -7.49
C LEU A 1125 -2.45 -29.91 -6.19
N ASN A 1126 -3.28 -29.92 -5.15
CA ASN A 1126 -2.88 -29.55 -3.79
C ASN A 1126 -2.71 -30.82 -2.94
N ARG A 1127 -1.73 -30.82 -2.02
CA ARG A 1127 -1.45 -31.95 -1.13
C ARG A 1127 -0.93 -31.46 0.22
N SER A 1128 -1.40 -32.08 1.30
CA SER A 1128 -1.03 -31.74 2.67
C SER A 1128 -0.60 -32.99 3.43
N GLY A 1129 0.67 -33.03 3.85
CA GLY A 1129 1.21 -34.09 4.71
C GLY A 1129 0.57 -34.07 6.09
N LYS A 1130 0.48 -32.87 6.69
CA LYS A 1130 -0.15 -32.63 7.99
C LYS A 1130 -1.59 -33.13 8.08
N GLN A 1131 -2.35 -32.99 6.99
CA GLN A 1131 -3.76 -33.39 6.98
C GLN A 1131 -4.00 -34.76 6.33
N SER A 1132 -2.99 -35.36 5.71
CA SER A 1132 -3.11 -36.58 4.88
C SER A 1132 -4.22 -36.43 3.83
N ARG A 1133 -4.15 -35.33 3.07
CA ARG A 1133 -5.18 -34.89 2.11
C ARG A 1133 -4.57 -34.62 0.74
N VAL A 1134 -5.34 -34.90 -0.32
CA VAL A 1134 -5.01 -34.58 -1.72
C VAL A 1134 -6.22 -33.98 -2.43
N ASN A 1135 -6.02 -32.89 -3.15
CA ASN A 1135 -7.06 -32.21 -3.90
C ASN A 1135 -6.77 -32.32 -5.39
N LEU A 1136 -7.81 -32.67 -6.15
CA LEU A 1136 -7.83 -32.70 -7.60
C LEU A 1136 -8.75 -31.58 -8.11
N GLU A 1137 -8.28 -30.33 -8.06
CA GLU A 1137 -9.11 -29.18 -8.41
C GLU A 1137 -9.20 -28.95 -9.91
N LEU A 1138 -10.39 -28.57 -10.38
CA LEU A 1138 -10.67 -28.22 -11.78
C LEU A 1138 -11.18 -26.79 -11.86
N TYR A 1139 -10.73 -26.04 -12.85
CA TYR A 1139 -11.19 -24.69 -13.14
C TYR A 1139 -11.77 -24.67 -14.54
N SER A 1140 -13.02 -24.27 -14.67
CA SER A 1140 -13.54 -23.90 -15.97
C SER A 1140 -12.80 -22.67 -16.53
N PRO A 1141 -12.87 -22.41 -17.84
CA PRO A 1141 -12.54 -21.10 -18.36
C PRO A 1141 -13.30 -20.02 -17.57
N GLU A 1142 -12.62 -18.92 -17.27
CA GLU A 1142 -13.28 -17.72 -16.76
C GLU A 1142 -14.00 -17.05 -17.93
N VAL A 1143 -15.30 -16.78 -17.76
CA VAL A 1143 -16.16 -16.25 -18.83
C VAL A 1143 -16.95 -15.04 -18.36
N GLN A 1144 -17.16 -14.09 -19.26
CA GLN A 1144 -18.12 -13.00 -19.07
C GLN A 1144 -19.52 -13.50 -19.45
N LEU A 1145 -20.30 -13.87 -18.43
CA LEU A 1145 -21.61 -14.47 -18.58
C LEU A 1145 -22.68 -13.39 -18.76
N THR A 1146 -23.21 -13.21 -19.98
CA THR A 1146 -24.28 -12.23 -20.25
C THR A 1146 -25.63 -12.65 -19.64
N PRO A 1147 -26.58 -11.71 -19.42
CA PRO A 1147 -27.88 -12.00 -18.83
C PRO A 1147 -28.58 -13.23 -19.46
N GLY A 1148 -28.99 -14.17 -18.63
CA GLY A 1148 -29.67 -15.41 -19.07
C GLY A 1148 -28.76 -16.48 -19.68
N LYS A 1149 -27.44 -16.25 -19.81
CA LYS A 1149 -26.48 -17.29 -20.25
C LYS A 1149 -26.02 -18.16 -19.10
N THR A 1150 -25.51 -19.34 -19.46
CA THR A 1150 -25.03 -20.34 -18.51
C THR A 1150 -23.62 -20.83 -18.79
N LEU A 1151 -22.92 -21.21 -17.73
CA LEU A 1151 -21.64 -21.92 -17.76
C LEU A 1151 -21.84 -23.25 -17.04
N THR A 1152 -21.46 -24.37 -17.66
CA THR A 1152 -21.65 -25.71 -17.09
C THR A 1152 -20.36 -26.51 -17.10
N LEU A 1153 -20.07 -27.18 -15.98
CA LEU A 1153 -18.99 -28.13 -15.82
C LEU A 1153 -19.57 -29.46 -15.35
N GLU A 1154 -19.18 -30.55 -16.03
CA GLU A 1154 -19.53 -31.91 -15.65
C GLU A 1154 -18.27 -32.74 -15.48
N HIS A 1155 -18.21 -33.51 -14.40
CA HIS A 1155 -17.17 -34.50 -14.20
C HIS A 1155 -17.66 -35.70 -13.39
N THR A 1156 -16.84 -36.74 -13.35
CA THR A 1156 -17.11 -37.94 -12.56
C THR A 1156 -15.95 -38.25 -11.63
N TYR A 1157 -16.24 -38.91 -10.51
CA TYR A 1157 -15.25 -39.63 -9.71
C TYR A 1157 -15.62 -41.10 -9.69
N GLU A 1158 -14.67 -41.94 -10.09
CA GLU A 1158 -14.81 -43.40 -10.07
C GLU A 1158 -13.75 -43.99 -9.12
N VAL A 1159 -14.16 -44.88 -8.24
CA VAL A 1159 -13.26 -45.57 -7.31
C VAL A 1159 -12.90 -46.94 -7.88
N VAL A 1160 -11.62 -47.19 -8.09
CA VAL A 1160 -11.09 -48.42 -8.70
C VAL A 1160 -9.95 -49.00 -7.86
N ALA A 1161 -9.56 -50.25 -8.12
CA ALA A 1161 -8.35 -50.81 -7.53
C ALA A 1161 -7.10 -50.13 -8.13
N THR A 1162 -5.99 -50.11 -7.40
CA THR A 1162 -4.78 -49.38 -7.85
C THR A 1162 -4.24 -49.86 -9.21
N GLY A 1163 -4.39 -51.15 -9.50
CA GLY A 1163 -3.99 -51.77 -10.77
C GLY A 1163 -4.90 -51.48 -11.97
N ASP A 1164 -6.07 -50.90 -11.73
CA ASP A 1164 -7.09 -50.66 -12.77
C ASP A 1164 -7.08 -49.22 -13.30
N VAL A 1165 -6.14 -48.38 -12.85
CA VAL A 1165 -5.93 -47.05 -13.42
C VAL A 1165 -5.26 -47.19 -14.80
N ARG A 1166 -6.07 -47.20 -15.86
CA ARG A 1166 -5.67 -47.37 -17.26
C ARG A 1166 -6.06 -46.18 -18.13
#